data_AF-A0A452Y9S0-F1
#
_entry.id   AF-A0A452Y9S0-F1
#
_cell.length_a   1.000
_cell.length_b   1.000
_cell.length_c   1.000
_cell.angle_alpha   90.00
_cell.angle_beta   90.00
_cell.angle_gamma   90.00
#
_symmetry.space_group_name_H-M   'P 1'
#
loop_
_entity.id
_entity.type
_entity.pdbx_description
1 polymer ?
#
loop_
_entity_poly.entity_id
_entity_poly.type
_entity_poly.pdbx_seq_one_letter_code
_entity_poly.pdbx_strand_id
1 'polypeptide(L)'
;AHVDVLQGQKWESSPWKRLQVGDIVRIKQDSYFPADLLFLSSTNADGVCYIETANLDGETNLKIRKALEKTWDYVLPEKASEFKGEIQCEQPNNSLYTFTGNLIVDKQTIPISPNQILLRGCSLRNTEYIVAVVIFTGHETKVMMNSMNVPSKRSTLEKKLDKLILALFATLFTMCVIGAIGSGVFINEKYFYLGLRGRVEDQFNPKNRLVVTILTMFTLITLYSTIIPISLYVSIEMIKFIQCAQFINNDLNMYHAESNTPALARTSNLNEELGQVEYIFSDKTGTLTRNLMEFFKCSIGGEIYGTGITEIEKGGAERAGVRIDDDEDKRSATAVHEKGFNFDDTRIMRGAWRNEPNPEACMEFFRCLAICHTVLPEGEETPEKITYQAASPDEAALVAAAKNFGFFFYRRTPTTVMVRESHVDRMGSMQDVAYEILNVLEFNSTRKRQSVVCRFPNGKLVLYCKGADNVIYERLADGNYDIKKTSREHLEQFGSAGLRTLCLAYRDLSMDQYKSWNEKFVQAKSSLRDRDKKLDEVAELIEKDLILIGCTAIEDKLQEGVPACIETLSAAGIKIWVLTGDKMETAINIAYACSLVNNDTKQFIISSETDTIREAEDRGDPVEIARVIKESVKQSLRSYLEEARRSLSNTPERKLAFIIDGRCLMYALDPALRVNLLGLSLICHSVVCCRVSPLQKAQVTSLVRKGARKITLSIGDGANDVSMIQAAHVGIGISGQEGMQAVMASDFAIAQFRYLTDLLLVHGRWSYLRLCKVCLWFR
;
A
#
# COMPACT_ATOMS: atom_id res chain seq x y z
N ALA A 1 28.54 -6.44 5.88
CA ALA A 1 28.49 -6.00 4.48
C ALA A 1 29.68 -5.08 4.19
N HIS A 2 30.24 -5.19 2.99
CA HIS A 2 31.40 -4.42 2.51
C HIS A 2 31.02 -3.68 1.21
N VAL A 3 31.74 -2.61 0.89
CA VAL A 3 31.63 -1.87 -0.39
C VAL A 3 33.03 -1.45 -0.84
N ASP A 4 33.24 -1.31 -2.14
CA ASP A 4 34.51 -0.83 -2.67
C ASP A 4 34.56 0.70 -2.61
N VAL A 5 35.57 1.26 -1.93
CA VAL A 5 35.81 2.70 -1.78
C VAL A 5 37.06 3.09 -2.57
N LEU A 6 37.06 4.26 -3.21
CA LEU A 6 38.23 4.77 -3.90
C LEU A 6 39.27 5.27 -2.89
N GLN A 7 40.44 4.64 -2.87
CA GLN A 7 41.61 5.14 -2.14
C GLN A 7 42.77 5.34 -3.11
N GLY A 8 43.15 6.61 -3.31
CA GLY A 8 44.10 6.99 -4.36
C GLY A 8 43.54 6.68 -5.75
N GLN A 9 44.11 5.67 -6.42
CA GLN A 9 43.71 5.22 -7.76
C GLN A 9 43.23 3.75 -7.78
N LYS A 10 42.90 3.19 -6.61
CA LYS A 10 42.45 1.79 -6.49
C LYS A 10 41.14 1.70 -5.71
N TRP A 11 40.37 0.68 -6.07
CA TRP A 11 39.16 0.29 -5.34
C TRP A 11 39.53 -0.66 -4.21
N GLU A 12 39.31 -0.25 -2.96
CA GLU A 12 39.57 -1.07 -1.78
C GLU A 12 38.28 -1.42 -1.05
N SER A 13 38.17 -2.68 -0.61
CA SER A 13 36.99 -3.15 0.09
C SER A 13 36.96 -2.64 1.53
N SER A 14 35.93 -1.86 1.87
CA SER A 14 35.73 -1.27 3.20
C SER A 14 34.40 -1.73 3.82
N PRO A 15 34.34 -2.00 5.14
CA PRO A 15 33.07 -2.30 5.80
C PRO A 15 32.18 -1.06 5.87
N TRP A 16 30.86 -1.23 5.74
CA TRP A 16 29.91 -0.11 5.67
C TRP A 16 30.01 0.88 6.85
N LYS A 17 30.36 0.40 8.04
CA LYS A 17 30.54 1.22 9.25
C LYS A 17 31.65 2.28 9.17
N ARG A 18 32.54 2.18 8.17
CA ARG A 18 33.66 3.12 7.96
C ARG A 18 33.39 4.17 6.89
N LEU A 19 32.26 4.08 6.17
CA LEU A 19 31.90 5.06 5.14
C LEU A 19 31.65 6.43 5.75
N GLN A 20 32.18 7.45 5.08
CA GLN A 20 31.99 8.85 5.43
C GLN A 20 31.36 9.62 4.28
N VAL A 21 30.78 10.78 4.60
CA VAL A 21 30.24 11.70 3.58
C VAL A 21 31.37 12.17 2.68
N GLY A 22 31.16 12.10 1.36
CA GLY A 22 32.15 12.45 0.35
C GLY A 22 32.99 11.28 -0.18
N ASP A 23 32.90 10.09 0.42
CA ASP A 23 33.58 8.90 -0.10
C ASP A 23 33.03 8.54 -1.50
N ILE A 24 33.94 8.24 -2.43
CA ILE A 24 33.58 7.70 -3.76
C ILE A 24 33.52 6.18 -3.66
N VAL A 25 32.39 5.60 -4.00
CA VAL A 25 32.11 4.17 -3.88
C VAL A 25 31.83 3.55 -5.23
N ARG A 26 32.29 2.31 -5.40
CA ARG A 26 31.92 1.43 -6.51
C ARG A 26 30.99 0.35 -6.01
N ILE A 27 29.84 0.24 -6.65
CA ILE A 27 28.83 -0.77 -6.31
C ILE A 27 28.68 -1.71 -7.50
N LYS A 28 28.80 -3.01 -7.21
CA LYS A 28 28.68 -4.08 -8.20
C LYS A 28 27.22 -4.50 -8.36
N GLN A 29 26.92 -5.20 -9.43
CA GLN A 29 25.63 -5.82 -9.69
C GLN A 29 25.13 -6.60 -8.46
N ASP A 30 23.82 -6.54 -8.23
CA ASP A 30 23.08 -7.24 -7.17
C ASP A 30 23.47 -6.86 -5.74
N SER A 31 24.27 -5.81 -5.56
CA SER A 31 24.68 -5.31 -4.25
C SER A 31 23.76 -4.20 -3.76
N TYR A 32 23.54 -4.16 -2.44
CA TYR A 32 22.77 -3.10 -1.79
C TYR A 32 23.56 -1.82 -1.60
N PHE A 33 22.88 -0.68 -1.71
CA PHE A 33 23.46 0.62 -1.42
C PHE A 33 23.65 0.82 0.10
N PRO A 34 24.86 1.16 0.55
CA PRO A 34 25.17 1.28 1.98
C PRO A 34 24.66 2.56 2.62
N ALA A 35 24.46 3.61 1.82
CA ALA A 35 24.16 4.98 2.23
C ALA A 35 23.35 5.69 1.11
N ASP A 36 22.96 6.94 1.28
CA ASP A 36 22.36 7.71 0.18
C ASP A 36 23.47 8.31 -0.68
N LEU A 37 23.44 8.04 -1.99
CA LEU A 37 24.55 8.30 -2.91
C LEU A 37 24.11 9.18 -4.09
N LEU A 38 25.04 9.99 -4.59
CA LEU A 38 24.94 10.69 -5.87
C LEU A 38 25.49 9.80 -6.99
N PHE A 39 24.66 9.48 -7.98
CA PHE A 39 25.04 8.68 -9.13
C PHE A 39 25.92 9.48 -10.10
N LEU A 40 27.18 9.07 -10.28
CA LEU A 40 28.13 9.73 -11.18
C LEU A 40 28.18 9.06 -12.55
N SER A 41 28.38 7.75 -12.59
CA SER A 41 28.56 7.02 -13.85
C SER A 41 28.20 5.55 -13.73
N SER A 42 27.85 4.95 -14.86
CA SER A 42 27.60 3.52 -15.01
C SER A 42 28.45 2.94 -16.13
N THR A 43 28.57 1.62 -16.13
CA THR A 43 29.08 0.83 -17.25
C THR A 43 28.25 0.96 -18.53
N ASN A 44 26.96 1.27 -18.43
CA ASN A 44 26.09 1.50 -19.58
C ASN A 44 26.44 2.83 -20.28
N ALA A 45 26.51 2.80 -21.62
CA ALA A 45 26.90 3.94 -22.45
C ALA A 45 25.99 5.19 -22.29
N ASP A 46 24.73 4.99 -21.89
CA ASP A 46 23.75 6.06 -21.70
C ASP A 46 23.77 6.68 -20.30
N GLY A 47 24.70 6.25 -19.42
CA GLY A 47 24.78 6.74 -18.04
C GLY A 47 23.54 6.38 -17.20
N VAL A 48 22.95 5.22 -17.47
CA VAL A 48 21.72 4.74 -16.83
C VAL A 48 22.01 3.51 -15.97
N CYS A 49 21.42 3.46 -14.77
CA CYS A 49 21.37 2.25 -13.97
C CYS A 49 19.93 1.91 -13.56
N TYR A 50 19.73 0.64 -13.24
CA TYR A 50 18.46 0.12 -12.76
C TYR A 50 18.58 -0.20 -11.27
N ILE A 51 17.61 0.26 -10.49
CA ILE A 51 17.57 0.04 -9.05
C ILE A 51 16.28 -0.67 -8.67
N GLU A 52 16.39 -1.62 -7.76
CA GLU A 52 15.24 -2.27 -7.13
C GLU A 52 15.02 -1.64 -5.76
N THR A 53 13.79 -1.17 -5.50
CA THR A 53 13.44 -0.45 -4.27
C THR A 53 12.65 -1.31 -3.27
N ALA A 54 12.67 -2.64 -3.42
CA ALA A 54 11.91 -3.58 -2.59
C ALA A 54 12.11 -3.44 -1.07
N ASN A 55 13.26 -2.93 -0.61
CA ASN A 55 13.48 -2.67 0.83
C ASN A 55 12.99 -1.29 1.33
N LEU A 56 12.66 -0.38 0.42
CA LEU A 56 12.45 1.06 0.64
C LEU A 56 11.00 1.50 0.49
N ASP A 57 10.33 0.97 -0.51
CA ASP A 57 8.91 1.15 -0.76
C ASP A 57 8.23 -0.19 -1.01
N GLY A 58 9.03 -1.25 -1.16
CA GLY A 58 8.52 -2.57 -1.42
C GLY A 58 8.20 -2.88 -2.86
N GLU A 59 8.38 -1.91 -3.75
CA GLU A 59 8.20 -2.14 -5.16
C GLU A 59 9.35 -3.03 -5.68
N THR A 60 9.01 -4.18 -6.24
CA THR A 60 9.96 -5.09 -6.91
C THR A 60 10.32 -4.61 -8.32
N ASN A 61 9.61 -3.62 -8.84
CA ASN A 61 9.85 -3.03 -10.15
C ASN A 61 11.18 -2.27 -10.18
N LEU A 62 11.94 -2.45 -11.26
CA LEU A 62 13.17 -1.70 -11.45
C LEU A 62 12.87 -0.25 -11.84
N LYS A 63 13.48 0.68 -11.12
CA LYS A 63 13.44 2.11 -11.40
C LYS A 63 14.70 2.52 -12.14
N ILE A 64 14.52 3.33 -13.16
CA ILE A 64 15.62 3.87 -13.96
C ILE A 64 16.18 5.11 -13.26
N ARG A 65 17.50 5.16 -13.07
CA ARG A 65 18.23 6.34 -12.59
C ARG A 65 19.25 6.77 -13.63
N LYS A 66 19.37 8.07 -13.86
CA LYS A 66 20.23 8.65 -14.90
C LYS A 66 21.27 9.57 -14.28
N ALA A 67 22.52 9.30 -14.57
CA ALA A 67 23.67 10.11 -14.18
C ALA A 67 23.71 11.43 -14.98
N LEU A 68 24.43 12.42 -14.47
CA LEU A 68 24.66 13.67 -15.18
C LEU A 68 25.56 13.41 -16.39
N GLU A 69 25.23 13.98 -17.55
CA GLU A 69 25.95 13.74 -18.80
C GLU A 69 27.43 14.12 -18.72
N LYS A 70 27.78 15.09 -17.87
CA LYS A 70 29.16 15.50 -17.63
C LYS A 70 29.97 14.55 -16.76
N THR A 71 29.33 13.63 -16.04
CA THR A 71 30.00 12.73 -15.11
C THR A 71 30.19 11.32 -15.66
N TRP A 72 29.76 11.06 -16.90
CA TRP A 72 29.82 9.73 -17.51
C TRP A 72 31.24 9.18 -17.65
N ASP A 73 32.25 10.04 -17.79
CA ASP A 73 33.64 9.62 -17.97
C ASP A 73 34.30 9.06 -16.70
N TYR A 74 33.68 9.24 -15.51
CA TYR A 74 34.26 8.86 -14.21
C TYR A 74 34.10 7.37 -13.87
N VAL A 75 33.95 6.48 -14.86
CA VAL A 75 33.82 5.02 -14.64
C VAL A 75 35.16 4.41 -14.19
N LEU A 76 36.27 4.88 -14.77
CA LEU A 76 37.61 4.36 -14.47
C LEU A 76 38.14 4.96 -13.15
N PRO A 77 38.85 4.18 -12.32
CA PRO A 77 39.38 4.67 -11.04
C PRO A 77 40.34 5.86 -11.19
N GLU A 78 41.14 5.88 -12.27
CA GLU A 78 42.04 7.00 -12.58
C GLU A 78 41.26 8.29 -12.77
N LYS A 79 40.19 8.24 -13.59
CA LYS A 79 39.32 9.39 -13.84
C LYS A 79 38.49 9.76 -12.62
N ALA A 80 37.97 8.79 -11.88
CA ALA A 80 37.24 9.04 -10.64
C ALA A 80 38.12 9.77 -9.60
N SER A 81 39.43 9.51 -9.57
CA SER A 81 40.37 10.21 -8.69
C SER A 81 40.61 11.68 -9.09
N GLU A 82 40.37 12.04 -10.35
CA GLU A 82 40.45 13.41 -10.86
C GLU A 82 39.20 14.23 -10.54
N PHE A 83 38.10 13.58 -10.11
CA PHE A 83 36.84 14.26 -9.81
C PHE A 83 37.00 15.28 -8.69
N LYS A 84 36.76 16.55 -9.01
CA LYS A 84 36.73 17.66 -8.07
C LYS A 84 35.42 18.40 -8.25
N GLY A 85 34.56 18.29 -7.25
CA GLY A 85 33.28 18.99 -7.24
C GLY A 85 32.82 19.28 -5.83
N GLU A 86 31.99 20.31 -5.69
CA GLU A 86 31.30 20.64 -4.45
C GLU A 86 29.81 20.26 -4.61
N ILE A 87 29.28 19.46 -3.69
CA ILE A 87 27.87 19.08 -3.67
C ILE A 87 27.17 19.89 -2.58
N GLN A 88 26.28 20.78 -2.99
CA GLN A 88 25.43 21.55 -2.09
C GLN A 88 24.03 20.92 -2.11
N CYS A 89 23.51 20.47 -0.97
CA CYS A 89 22.20 19.83 -0.90
C CYS A 89 21.39 20.32 0.30
N GLU A 90 20.08 20.05 0.26
CA GLU A 90 19.18 20.30 1.38
C GLU A 90 19.54 19.49 2.64
N GLN A 91 19.00 19.91 3.79
CA GLN A 91 19.14 19.11 5.01
C GLN A 91 18.43 17.75 4.86
N PRO A 92 18.93 16.69 5.52
CA PRO A 92 18.29 15.38 5.55
C PRO A 92 16.81 15.47 5.92
N ASN A 93 15.96 14.86 5.11
CA ASN A 93 14.51 14.81 5.31
C ASN A 93 13.96 13.40 5.06
N ASN A 94 12.74 13.15 5.51
CA ASN A 94 12.07 11.85 5.38
C ASN A 94 11.34 11.66 4.03
N SER A 95 11.37 12.64 3.12
CA SER A 95 10.68 12.52 1.84
C SER A 95 11.53 11.74 0.84
N LEU A 96 11.11 10.52 0.50
CA LEU A 96 11.84 9.62 -0.41
C LEU A 96 11.95 10.17 -1.84
N TYR A 97 10.95 10.93 -2.30
CA TYR A 97 10.81 11.35 -3.70
C TYR A 97 11.33 12.76 -4.00
N THR A 98 11.61 13.57 -2.99
CA THR A 98 12.10 14.95 -3.18
C THR A 98 13.56 15.03 -2.82
N PHE A 99 14.39 15.56 -3.72
CA PHE A 99 15.77 15.88 -3.41
C PHE A 99 16.13 17.12 -4.20
N THR A 100 16.63 18.14 -3.50
CA THR A 100 17.14 19.35 -4.12
C THR A 100 18.61 19.55 -3.77
N GLY A 101 19.43 19.75 -4.79
CA GLY A 101 20.84 20.02 -4.63
C GLY A 101 21.46 20.54 -5.92
N ASN A 102 22.70 20.99 -5.82
CA ASN A 102 23.52 21.50 -6.90
C ASN A 102 24.90 20.84 -6.83
N LEU A 103 25.37 20.36 -7.98
CA LEU A 103 26.74 19.91 -8.18
C LEU A 103 27.53 21.04 -8.85
N ILE A 104 28.58 21.52 -8.21
CA ILE A 104 29.49 22.53 -8.76
C ILE A 104 30.75 21.82 -9.24
N VAL A 105 30.90 21.68 -10.57
CA VAL A 105 32.07 21.10 -11.23
C VAL A 105 32.55 22.07 -12.29
N ASP A 106 33.87 22.34 -12.33
CA ASP A 106 34.50 23.27 -13.27
C ASP A 106 33.84 24.67 -13.33
N LYS A 107 33.46 25.21 -12.16
CA LYS A 107 32.74 26.50 -12.00
C LYS A 107 31.36 26.55 -12.67
N GLN A 108 30.79 25.41 -13.08
CA GLN A 108 29.42 25.31 -13.57
C GLN A 108 28.55 24.64 -12.51
N THR A 109 27.41 25.27 -12.20
CA THR A 109 26.41 24.76 -11.28
C THR A 109 25.40 23.92 -12.05
N ILE A 110 25.32 22.64 -11.71
CA ILE A 110 24.41 21.68 -12.34
C ILE A 110 23.37 21.27 -11.30
N PRO A 111 22.07 21.46 -11.56
CA PRO A 111 21.03 21.05 -10.62
C PRO A 111 20.96 19.52 -10.53
N ILE A 112 20.87 19.02 -9.30
CA ILE A 112 20.66 17.61 -8.96
C ILE A 112 19.17 17.41 -8.68
N SER A 113 18.58 16.42 -9.33
CA SER A 113 17.19 16.01 -9.11
C SER A 113 17.15 14.61 -8.46
N PRO A 114 15.98 14.15 -7.99
CA PRO A 114 15.82 12.80 -7.43
C PRO A 114 16.31 11.67 -8.35
N ASN A 115 16.32 11.89 -9.67
CA ASN A 115 16.76 10.91 -10.66
C ASN A 115 18.27 10.59 -10.61
N GLN A 116 19.06 11.43 -9.95
CA GLN A 116 20.50 11.22 -9.74
C GLN A 116 20.81 10.62 -8.36
N ILE A 117 19.82 10.40 -7.49
CA ILE A 117 20.04 9.92 -6.12
C ILE A 117 19.71 8.44 -6.00
N LEU A 118 20.60 7.71 -5.33
CA LEU A 118 20.50 6.29 -5.02
C LEU A 118 20.34 6.16 -3.51
N LEU A 119 19.21 5.62 -3.05
CA LEU A 119 18.89 5.57 -1.62
C LEU A 119 19.45 4.31 -0.97
N ARG A 120 19.83 4.41 0.30
CA ARG A 120 20.27 3.26 1.10
C ARG A 120 19.22 2.14 1.05
N GLY A 121 19.66 0.90 0.88
CA GLY A 121 18.76 -0.26 0.89
C GLY A 121 18.16 -0.64 -0.47
N CYS A 122 18.25 0.20 -1.52
CA CYS A 122 18.01 -0.30 -2.87
C CYS A 122 19.12 -1.28 -3.28
N SER A 123 18.80 -2.21 -4.17
CA SER A 123 19.77 -3.07 -4.87
C SER A 123 20.03 -2.55 -6.28
N LEU A 124 21.28 -2.65 -6.73
CA LEU A 124 21.63 -2.41 -8.14
C LEU A 124 21.26 -3.64 -8.98
N ARG A 125 20.56 -3.44 -10.11
CA ARG A 125 20.17 -4.50 -11.05
C ARG A 125 20.55 -4.13 -12.47
N ASN A 126 20.71 -5.13 -13.33
CA ASN A 126 20.94 -4.96 -14.78
C ASN A 126 22.02 -3.92 -15.14
N THR A 127 23.05 -3.82 -14.31
CA THR A 127 24.20 -2.93 -14.47
C THR A 127 25.39 -3.56 -13.75
N GLU A 128 26.49 -3.79 -14.45
CA GLU A 128 27.64 -4.55 -13.93
C GLU A 128 28.28 -3.87 -12.70
N TYR A 129 28.53 -2.56 -12.81
CA TYR A 129 28.86 -1.70 -11.70
C TYR A 129 28.55 -0.23 -11.99
N ILE A 130 28.45 0.54 -10.91
CA ILE A 130 28.31 2.00 -10.92
C ILE A 130 29.36 2.66 -10.03
N VAL A 131 29.62 3.94 -10.28
CA VAL A 131 30.40 4.83 -9.42
C VAL A 131 29.51 5.92 -8.88
N ALA A 132 29.59 6.16 -7.56
CA ALA A 132 28.75 7.12 -6.86
C ALA A 132 29.48 7.79 -5.69
N VAL A 133 28.97 8.94 -5.22
CA VAL A 133 29.52 9.67 -4.06
C VAL A 133 28.55 9.60 -2.89
N VAL A 134 29.05 9.35 -1.68
CA VAL A 134 28.21 9.31 -0.46
C VAL A 134 27.75 10.72 -0.07
N ILE A 135 26.43 10.93 0.03
CA ILE A 135 25.81 12.19 0.48
C ILE A 135 25.39 12.10 1.95
N PHE A 136 24.53 11.13 2.31
CA PHE A 136 24.04 10.96 3.69
C PHE A 136 24.42 9.60 4.24
N THR A 137 24.77 9.54 5.53
CA THR A 137 25.20 8.31 6.22
C THR A 137 24.41 8.06 7.51
N GLY A 138 24.41 6.81 7.99
CA GLY A 138 23.82 6.46 9.29
C GLY A 138 22.34 6.81 9.42
N HIS A 139 22.00 7.55 10.48
CA HIS A 139 20.63 8.00 10.78
C HIS A 139 20.14 9.16 9.90
N GLU A 140 21.04 9.81 9.15
CA GLU A 140 20.67 10.88 8.23
C GLU A 140 20.19 10.35 6.87
N THR A 141 20.39 9.06 6.60
CA THR A 141 19.83 8.43 5.40
C THR A 141 18.31 8.43 5.43
N LYS A 142 17.68 8.64 4.27
CA LYS A 142 16.22 8.76 4.18
C LYS A 142 15.47 7.54 4.69
N VAL A 143 16.04 6.34 4.52
CA VAL A 143 15.46 5.10 5.09
C VAL A 143 15.43 5.14 6.60
N MET A 144 16.51 5.57 7.24
CA MET A 144 16.59 5.59 8.70
C MET A 144 15.80 6.75 9.31
N MET A 145 15.58 7.82 8.57
CA MET A 145 14.62 8.86 8.97
C MET A 145 13.17 8.39 8.88
N ASN A 146 12.88 7.43 8.00
CA ASN A 146 11.57 6.79 7.90
C ASN A 146 11.39 5.59 8.85
N SER A 147 12.47 5.06 9.45
CA SER A 147 12.36 4.02 10.47
C SER A 147 11.89 4.63 11.80
N MET A 148 10.56 4.78 11.92
CA MET A 148 9.94 5.23 13.16
C MET A 148 10.16 4.20 14.27
N ASN A 149 10.49 4.66 15.49
CA ASN A 149 10.45 3.82 16.68
C ASN A 149 9.02 3.29 16.87
N VAL A 150 8.85 1.98 16.78
CA VAL A 150 7.55 1.32 16.99
C VAL A 150 7.12 1.62 18.43
N PRO A 151 5.93 2.23 18.64
CA PRO A 151 5.48 2.55 19.99
C PRO A 151 5.23 1.27 20.78
N SER A 152 5.68 1.23 22.03
CA SER A 152 5.36 0.11 22.93
C SER A 152 3.86 0.08 23.22
N LYS A 153 3.19 -0.97 22.78
CA LYS A 153 1.76 -1.20 23.02
C LYS A 153 1.57 -2.04 24.28
N ARG A 154 0.62 -1.65 25.13
CA ARG A 154 0.25 -2.36 26.38
C ARG A 154 -1.19 -2.85 26.29
N SER A 155 -1.42 -4.09 26.71
CA SER A 155 -2.75 -4.68 26.66
C SER A 155 -3.70 -4.08 27.70
N THR A 156 -4.99 -4.22 27.46
CA THR A 156 -6.06 -3.84 28.39
C THR A 156 -6.12 -4.76 29.59
N LEU A 157 -5.76 -6.04 29.42
CA LEU A 157 -5.64 -7.00 30.52
C LEU A 157 -4.55 -6.56 31.49
N GLU A 158 -3.37 -6.16 31.01
CA GLU A 158 -2.29 -5.61 31.85
C GLU A 158 -2.76 -4.39 32.64
N LYS A 159 -3.45 -3.44 31.99
CA LYS A 159 -4.00 -2.25 32.69
C LYS A 159 -5.04 -2.63 33.75
N LYS A 160 -5.81 -3.71 33.55
CA LYS A 160 -6.76 -4.21 34.54
C LYS A 160 -6.03 -4.92 35.68
N LEU A 161 -5.00 -5.70 35.40
CA LEU A 161 -4.15 -6.34 36.40
C LEU A 161 -3.45 -5.32 37.30
N ASP A 162 -2.89 -4.25 36.71
CA ASP A 162 -2.28 -3.16 37.48
C ASP A 162 -3.28 -2.55 38.50
N LYS A 163 -4.55 -2.38 38.10
CA LYS A 163 -5.62 -1.91 39.01
C LYS A 163 -5.98 -2.92 40.09
N LEU A 164 -6.02 -4.20 39.75
CA LEU A 164 -6.29 -5.28 40.72
C LEU A 164 -5.17 -5.38 41.75
N ILE A 165 -3.91 -5.29 41.33
CA ILE A 165 -2.74 -5.31 42.21
C ILE A 165 -2.76 -4.09 43.14
N LEU A 166 -3.11 -2.90 42.62
CA LEU A 166 -3.27 -1.71 43.45
C LEU A 166 -4.37 -1.91 44.52
N ALA A 167 -5.48 -2.56 44.17
CA ALA A 167 -6.56 -2.89 45.11
C ALA A 167 -6.11 -3.92 46.17
N LEU A 168 -5.32 -4.93 45.79
CA LEU A 168 -4.72 -5.89 46.72
C LEU A 168 -3.74 -5.20 47.66
N PHE A 169 -2.90 -4.29 47.16
CA PHE A 169 -1.97 -3.51 47.98
C PHE A 169 -2.72 -2.63 48.99
N ALA A 170 -3.82 -1.98 48.57
CA ALA A 170 -4.66 -1.19 49.46
C ALA A 170 -5.31 -2.06 50.56
N THR A 171 -5.76 -3.27 50.21
CA THR A 171 -6.37 -4.25 51.14
C THR A 171 -5.33 -4.77 52.15
N LEU A 172 -4.13 -5.13 51.65
CA LEU A 172 -3.00 -5.54 52.47
C LEU A 172 -2.63 -4.45 53.48
N PHE A 173 -2.52 -3.20 53.02
CA PHE A 173 -2.19 -2.06 53.86
C PHE A 173 -3.26 -1.86 54.96
N THR A 174 -4.54 -1.94 54.61
CA THR A 174 -5.63 -1.81 55.60
C THR A 174 -5.62 -2.94 56.63
N MET A 175 -5.41 -4.20 56.22
CA MET A 175 -5.27 -5.32 57.15
C MET A 175 -4.07 -5.13 58.10
N CYS A 176 -2.93 -4.67 57.58
CA CYS A 176 -1.74 -4.40 58.39
C CYS A 176 -1.98 -3.27 59.41
N VAL A 177 -2.67 -2.20 59.02
CA VAL A 177 -3.01 -1.08 59.92
C VAL A 177 -3.96 -1.55 61.02
N ILE A 178 -5.02 -2.31 60.68
CA ILE A 178 -5.96 -2.84 61.67
C ILE A 178 -5.25 -3.80 62.63
N GLY A 179 -4.42 -4.71 62.13
CA GLY A 179 -3.64 -5.64 62.94
C GLY A 179 -2.63 -4.93 63.84
N ALA A 180 -1.95 -3.90 63.34
CA ALA A 180 -1.00 -3.09 64.10
C ALA A 180 -1.68 -2.33 65.25
N ILE A 181 -2.83 -1.69 64.98
CA ILE A 181 -3.63 -1.02 66.01
C ILE A 181 -4.14 -2.04 67.04
N GLY A 182 -4.62 -3.20 66.59
CA GLY A 182 -5.05 -4.29 67.46
C GLY A 182 -3.94 -4.77 68.39
N SER A 183 -2.72 -4.97 67.87
CA SER A 183 -1.54 -5.33 68.66
C SER A 183 -1.15 -4.25 69.66
N GLY A 184 -1.13 -2.97 69.24
CA GLY A 184 -0.82 -1.83 70.10
C GLY A 184 -1.82 -1.63 71.25
N VAL A 185 -3.09 -2.03 71.06
CA VAL A 185 -4.12 -2.04 72.11
C VAL A 185 -4.02 -3.29 73.00
N PHE A 186 -3.69 -4.45 72.43
CA PHE A 186 -3.63 -5.73 73.12
C PHE A 186 -2.43 -5.84 74.07
N ILE A 187 -1.27 -5.29 73.70
CA ILE A 187 -0.05 -5.33 74.53
C ILE A 187 -0.25 -4.43 75.75
N ASN A 188 -0.54 -5.07 76.89
CA ASN A 188 -0.82 -4.40 78.16
C ASN A 188 -0.20 -5.19 79.32
N GLU A 189 0.33 -4.49 80.32
CA GLU A 189 0.97 -5.09 81.51
C GLU A 189 0.02 -5.96 82.35
N LYS A 190 -1.29 -5.89 82.10
CA LYS A 190 -2.32 -6.72 82.76
C LYS A 190 -2.14 -8.22 82.51
N TYR A 191 -1.49 -8.61 81.42
CA TYR A 191 -1.32 -10.01 81.03
C TYR A 191 0.00 -10.59 81.57
N PHE A 192 -0.05 -11.13 82.79
CA PHE A 192 1.15 -11.59 83.52
C PHE A 192 1.94 -12.70 82.79
N TYR A 193 1.26 -13.51 81.96
CA TYR A 193 1.86 -14.63 81.22
C TYR A 193 2.75 -14.18 80.05
N LEU A 194 2.64 -12.92 79.59
CA LEU A 194 3.46 -12.37 78.51
C LEU A 194 4.81 -11.81 78.98
N GLY A 195 5.10 -11.80 80.29
CA GLY A 195 6.41 -11.39 80.82
C GLY A 195 6.76 -9.91 80.55
N LEU A 196 5.77 -9.03 80.36
CA LEU A 196 5.94 -7.63 79.94
C LEU A 196 6.45 -6.68 81.05
N ARG A 197 6.96 -7.21 82.18
CA ARG A 197 7.52 -6.44 83.30
C ARG A 197 9.05 -6.60 83.33
N GLY A 198 9.79 -5.54 82.98
CA GLY A 198 11.26 -5.52 83.05
C GLY A 198 11.91 -4.82 81.85
N ARG A 199 13.13 -5.25 81.47
CA ARG A 199 13.77 -4.89 80.19
C ARG A 199 13.13 -5.73 79.09
N VAL A 200 12.19 -5.13 78.35
CA VAL A 200 11.49 -5.76 77.24
C VAL A 200 11.98 -5.11 75.94
N GLU A 201 12.12 -5.89 74.87
CA GLU A 201 12.44 -5.36 73.53
C GLU A 201 11.39 -4.32 73.10
N ASP A 202 11.81 -3.31 72.34
CA ASP A 202 10.94 -2.20 71.93
C ASP A 202 9.68 -2.64 71.15
N GLN A 203 9.74 -3.82 70.51
CA GLN A 203 8.61 -4.44 69.81
C GLN A 203 7.47 -4.88 70.75
N PHE A 204 7.74 -5.10 72.04
CA PHE A 204 6.75 -5.56 73.02
C PHE A 204 6.62 -4.61 74.21
N ASN A 205 7.18 -3.39 74.14
CA ASN A 205 7.21 -2.46 75.26
C ASN A 205 5.85 -1.73 75.44
N PRO A 206 5.09 -2.01 76.53
CA PRO A 206 3.76 -1.43 76.74
C PRO A 206 3.79 0.09 77.00
N LYS A 207 4.96 0.66 77.34
CA LYS A 207 5.14 2.10 77.58
C LYS A 207 5.20 2.92 76.29
N ASN A 208 5.57 2.30 75.16
CA ASN A 208 5.70 2.99 73.87
C ASN A 208 4.84 2.33 72.79
N ARG A 209 3.51 2.44 72.95
CA ARG A 209 2.50 1.82 72.06
C ARG A 209 2.64 2.24 70.60
N LEU A 210 3.13 3.45 70.33
CA LEU A 210 3.37 3.94 68.97
C LEU A 210 4.49 3.15 68.28
N VAL A 211 5.60 2.90 68.97
CA VAL A 211 6.71 2.09 68.44
C VAL A 211 6.29 0.64 68.22
N VAL A 212 5.56 0.06 69.17
CA VAL A 212 4.97 -1.29 69.02
C VAL A 212 4.06 -1.38 67.78
N THR A 213 3.20 -0.38 67.56
CA THR A 213 2.30 -0.32 66.41
C THR A 213 3.09 -0.26 65.09
N ILE A 214 4.11 0.60 65.00
CA ILE A 214 4.93 0.77 63.79
C ILE A 214 5.74 -0.51 63.50
N LEU A 215 6.41 -1.09 64.50
CA LEU A 215 7.20 -2.30 64.33
C LEU A 215 6.32 -3.52 63.99
N THR A 216 5.16 -3.63 64.63
CA THR A 216 4.18 -4.68 64.30
C THR A 216 3.63 -4.49 62.88
N MET A 217 3.42 -3.26 62.43
CA MET A 217 2.99 -2.98 61.06
C MET A 217 3.99 -3.50 60.02
N PHE A 218 5.29 -3.23 60.18
CA PHE A 218 6.32 -3.77 59.29
C PHE A 218 6.42 -5.31 59.34
N THR A 219 6.22 -5.88 60.53
CA THR A 219 6.17 -7.34 60.72
C THR A 219 4.99 -7.95 59.97
N LEU A 220 3.80 -7.35 60.08
CA LEU A 220 2.58 -7.80 59.39
C LEU A 220 2.67 -7.61 57.87
N ILE A 221 3.29 -6.53 57.40
CA ILE A 221 3.56 -6.33 55.96
C ILE A 221 4.43 -7.47 55.43
N THR A 222 5.47 -7.86 56.18
CA THR A 222 6.35 -8.97 55.79
C THR A 222 5.58 -10.29 55.77
N LEU A 223 4.78 -10.54 56.81
CA LEU A 223 3.99 -11.76 56.94
C LEU A 223 2.93 -11.92 55.83
N TYR A 224 2.25 -10.83 55.48
CA TYR A 224 1.18 -10.82 54.47
C TYR A 224 1.66 -10.45 53.06
N SER A 225 2.97 -10.29 52.85
CA SER A 225 3.55 -10.01 51.53
C SER A 225 3.18 -11.05 50.45
N THR A 226 2.85 -12.28 50.87
CA THR A 226 2.38 -13.38 50.02
C THR A 226 1.03 -13.14 49.36
N ILE A 227 0.22 -12.17 49.84
CA ILE A 227 -1.06 -11.78 49.22
C ILE A 227 -0.85 -11.18 47.82
N ILE A 228 0.32 -10.59 47.55
CA ILE A 228 0.67 -10.08 46.22
C ILE A 228 1.49 -11.17 45.52
N PRO A 229 0.91 -11.92 44.57
CA PRO A 229 1.63 -13.01 43.90
C PRO A 229 2.67 -12.42 42.93
N ILE A 230 3.92 -12.33 43.37
CA ILE A 230 5.05 -11.86 42.55
C ILE A 230 5.21 -12.74 41.29
N SER A 231 4.89 -14.03 41.38
CA SER A 231 4.96 -14.99 40.28
C SER A 231 3.91 -14.77 39.19
N LEU A 232 2.87 -13.96 39.43
CA LEU A 232 1.78 -13.75 38.47
C LEU A 232 2.28 -13.13 37.15
N TYR A 233 3.08 -12.06 37.22
CA TYR A 233 3.60 -11.40 36.01
C TYR A 233 4.50 -12.33 35.21
N VAL A 234 5.46 -12.97 35.87
CA VAL A 234 6.40 -13.90 35.21
C VAL A 234 5.65 -15.07 34.56
N SER A 235 4.62 -15.60 35.23
CA SER A 235 3.80 -16.68 34.68
C SER A 235 3.01 -16.23 33.45
N ILE A 236 2.41 -15.04 33.51
CA ILE A 236 1.66 -14.46 32.38
C ILE A 236 2.59 -14.20 31.19
N GLU A 237 3.75 -13.59 31.41
CA GLU A 237 4.72 -13.33 30.34
C GLU A 237 5.23 -14.62 29.70
N MET A 238 5.51 -15.66 30.50
CA MET A 238 5.92 -16.96 29.98
C MET A 238 4.81 -17.61 29.14
N ILE A 239 3.55 -17.56 29.60
CA ILE A 239 2.41 -18.09 28.84
C ILE A 239 2.24 -17.34 27.53
N LYS A 240 2.34 -16.00 27.55
CA LYS A 240 2.26 -15.16 26.35
C LYS A 240 3.38 -15.49 25.36
N PHE A 241 4.60 -15.66 25.85
CA PHE A 241 5.73 -16.07 25.04
C PHE A 241 5.50 -17.43 24.38
N ILE A 242 5.06 -18.44 25.14
CA ILE A 242 4.77 -19.78 24.60
C ILE A 242 3.65 -19.73 23.56
N GLN A 243 2.57 -18.99 23.82
CA GLN A 243 1.46 -18.83 22.86
C GLN A 243 1.93 -18.26 21.53
N CYS A 244 2.78 -17.23 21.57
CA CYS A 244 3.37 -16.60 20.40
C CYS A 244 4.35 -17.55 19.69
N ALA A 245 5.40 -17.99 20.39
CA ALA A 245 6.53 -18.70 19.80
C ALA A 245 6.18 -20.13 19.37
N GLN A 246 5.28 -20.83 20.06
CA GLN A 246 4.95 -22.22 19.74
C GLN A 246 3.60 -22.40 19.05
N PHE A 247 2.56 -21.63 19.38
CA PHE A 247 1.23 -21.88 18.81
C PHE A 247 0.97 -21.03 17.56
N ILE A 248 1.23 -19.73 17.59
CA ILE A 248 0.98 -18.86 16.43
C ILE A 248 2.02 -19.09 15.34
N ASN A 249 3.31 -19.06 15.69
CA ASN A 249 4.39 -19.12 14.69
C ASN A 249 4.54 -20.47 13.99
N ASN A 250 4.06 -21.56 14.60
CA ASN A 250 4.17 -22.92 14.06
C ASN A 250 2.82 -23.46 13.54
N ASP A 251 1.81 -22.61 13.36
CA ASP A 251 0.53 -23.05 12.81
C ASP A 251 0.63 -23.27 11.30
N LEU A 252 0.44 -24.52 10.87
CA LEU A 252 0.47 -24.92 9.47
C LEU A 252 -0.70 -24.34 8.66
N ASN A 253 -1.84 -24.04 9.30
CA ASN A 253 -2.98 -23.44 8.61
C ASN A 253 -2.71 -21.98 8.22
N MET A 254 -1.81 -21.30 8.94
CA MET A 254 -1.38 -19.92 8.65
C MET A 254 -0.02 -19.86 7.95
N TYR A 255 0.41 -20.96 7.33
CA TYR A 255 1.63 -21.03 6.52
C TYR A 255 1.29 -20.93 5.03
N HIS A 256 1.93 -19.99 4.34
CA HIS A 256 1.75 -19.82 2.91
C HIS A 256 2.85 -20.54 2.12
N ALA A 257 2.45 -21.57 1.38
CA ALA A 257 3.37 -22.44 0.66
C ALA A 257 4.08 -21.74 -0.51
N GLU A 258 3.40 -20.89 -1.28
CA GLU A 258 3.99 -20.28 -2.49
C GLU A 258 5.12 -19.30 -2.18
N SER A 259 4.99 -18.52 -1.09
CA SER A 259 6.02 -17.58 -0.65
C SER A 259 6.93 -18.14 0.45
N ASN A 260 6.67 -19.36 0.94
CA ASN A 260 7.39 -19.97 2.07
C ASN A 260 7.43 -19.04 3.30
N THR A 261 6.29 -18.44 3.64
CA THR A 261 6.19 -17.48 4.75
C THR A 261 5.18 -17.98 5.80
N PRO A 262 5.63 -18.23 7.06
CA PRO A 262 4.73 -18.50 8.17
C PRO A 262 4.14 -17.22 8.76
N ALA A 263 3.09 -17.37 9.57
CA ALA A 263 2.67 -16.30 10.46
C ALA A 263 3.76 -16.01 11.51
N LEU A 264 3.99 -14.74 11.81
CA LEU A 264 5.01 -14.30 12.76
C LEU A 264 4.41 -13.32 13.77
N ALA A 265 4.33 -13.73 15.02
CA ALA A 265 4.02 -12.85 16.13
C ALA A 265 5.30 -12.14 16.59
N ARG A 266 5.39 -10.83 16.32
CA ARG A 266 6.54 -9.97 16.66
C ARG A 266 6.43 -9.40 18.06
N THR A 267 5.20 -9.22 18.56
CA THR A 267 4.93 -8.73 19.91
C THR A 267 4.17 -9.77 20.71
N SER A 268 4.81 -10.33 21.75
CA SER A 268 4.20 -11.33 22.63
C SER A 268 3.11 -10.76 23.55
N ASN A 269 3.09 -9.46 23.78
CA ASN A 269 2.27 -8.87 24.85
C ASN A 269 0.79 -8.68 24.48
N LEU A 270 0.43 -8.88 23.20
CA LEU A 270 -0.88 -8.53 22.66
C LEU A 270 -1.74 -9.74 22.26
N ASN A 271 -1.31 -10.96 22.55
CA ASN A 271 -2.02 -12.17 22.12
C ASN A 271 -3.48 -12.21 22.59
N GLU A 272 -3.77 -11.73 23.81
CA GLU A 272 -5.14 -11.66 24.33
C GLU A 272 -6.00 -10.58 23.71
N GLU A 273 -5.39 -9.52 23.17
CA GLU A 273 -6.11 -8.41 22.53
C GLU A 273 -6.74 -8.84 21.21
N LEU A 274 -6.10 -9.80 20.50
CA LEU A 274 -6.65 -10.42 19.28
C LEU A 274 -8.07 -10.99 19.53
N GLY A 275 -8.32 -11.56 20.70
CA GLY A 275 -9.63 -12.12 21.07
C GLY A 275 -10.70 -11.09 21.44
N GLN A 276 -10.36 -9.80 21.44
CA GLN A 276 -11.23 -8.70 21.84
C GLN A 276 -11.46 -7.67 20.73
N VAL A 277 -10.91 -7.90 19.54
CA VAL A 277 -11.03 -7.03 18.37
C VAL A 277 -12.50 -6.93 17.94
N GLU A 278 -12.97 -5.70 17.72
CA GLU A 278 -14.34 -5.42 17.24
C GLU A 278 -14.36 -4.55 15.98
N TYR A 279 -13.28 -3.81 15.73
CA TYR A 279 -13.11 -2.98 14.54
C TYR A 279 -11.82 -3.34 13.82
N ILE A 280 -11.91 -3.62 12.53
CA ILE A 280 -10.77 -3.86 11.64
C ILE A 280 -10.70 -2.72 10.62
N PHE A 281 -9.56 -2.05 10.56
CA PHE A 281 -9.22 -1.10 9.51
C PHE A 281 -8.32 -1.79 8.50
N SER A 282 -8.81 -1.98 7.28
CA SER A 282 -8.07 -2.63 6.21
C SER A 282 -7.70 -1.63 5.13
N ASP A 283 -6.48 -1.73 4.62
CA ASP A 283 -6.20 -1.17 3.30
C ASP A 283 -6.83 -2.04 2.20
N LYS A 284 -6.98 -1.49 1.00
CA LYS A 284 -7.50 -2.18 -0.19
C LYS A 284 -6.39 -2.79 -1.02
N THR A 285 -5.37 -2.01 -1.35
CA THR A 285 -4.33 -2.41 -2.31
C THR A 285 -3.36 -3.33 -1.58
N GLY A 286 -3.00 -4.46 -2.19
CA GLY A 286 -2.05 -5.41 -1.62
C GLY A 286 -2.51 -6.16 -0.35
N THR A 287 -3.58 -5.69 0.29
CA THR A 287 -4.22 -6.32 1.47
C THR A 287 -5.48 -7.11 1.11
N LEU A 288 -6.52 -6.46 0.57
CA LEU A 288 -7.72 -7.15 0.08
C LEU A 288 -7.51 -7.70 -1.33
N THR A 289 -6.69 -7.01 -2.11
CA THR A 289 -6.30 -7.36 -3.48
C THR A 289 -4.89 -7.94 -3.48
N ARG A 290 -4.56 -8.76 -4.48
CA ARG A 290 -3.20 -9.29 -4.69
C ARG A 290 -2.26 -8.27 -5.36
N ASN A 291 -2.79 -7.10 -5.76
CA ASN A 291 -2.16 -6.16 -6.68
C ASN A 291 -1.60 -6.85 -7.94
N LEU A 292 -2.28 -7.92 -8.37
CA LEU A 292 -1.99 -8.67 -9.58
C LEU A 292 -3.07 -8.29 -10.60
N MET A 293 -2.66 -7.49 -11.57
CA MET A 293 -3.53 -7.00 -12.63
C MET A 293 -3.61 -8.04 -13.73
N GLU A 294 -4.81 -8.53 -14.04
CA GLU A 294 -5.03 -9.49 -15.12
C GLU A 294 -5.84 -8.83 -16.24
N PHE A 295 -5.37 -8.96 -17.48
CA PHE A 295 -6.18 -8.57 -18.63
C PHE A 295 -7.36 -9.54 -18.75
N PHE A 296 -8.59 -9.02 -18.66
CA PHE A 296 -9.79 -9.85 -18.45
C PHE A 296 -10.82 -9.74 -19.57
N LYS A 297 -11.19 -8.52 -19.96
CA LYS A 297 -12.14 -8.24 -21.06
C LYS A 297 -11.62 -7.08 -21.89
N CYS A 298 -12.11 -6.97 -23.13
CA CYS A 298 -11.89 -5.77 -23.93
C CYS A 298 -13.08 -5.50 -24.84
N SER A 299 -13.18 -4.25 -25.31
CA SER A 299 -14.12 -3.83 -26.34
C SER A 299 -13.34 -3.29 -27.52
N ILE A 300 -13.44 -3.91 -28.70
CA ILE A 300 -12.71 -3.49 -29.91
C ILE A 300 -13.72 -3.24 -31.01
N GLY A 301 -13.69 -2.05 -31.62
CA GLY A 301 -14.58 -1.72 -32.74
C GLY A 301 -16.08 -1.80 -32.42
N GLY A 302 -16.46 -1.69 -31.13
CA GLY A 302 -17.85 -1.77 -30.68
C GLY A 302 -18.34 -3.16 -30.26
N GLU A 303 -17.47 -4.18 -30.23
CA GLU A 303 -17.79 -5.56 -29.80
C GLU A 303 -17.05 -5.92 -28.51
N ILE A 304 -17.71 -6.60 -27.57
CA ILE A 304 -17.09 -7.11 -26.32
C ILE A 304 -16.46 -8.46 -26.60
N TYR A 305 -15.24 -8.63 -26.10
CA TYR A 305 -14.50 -9.89 -26.07
C TYR A 305 -14.09 -10.26 -24.65
N GLY A 306 -14.04 -11.58 -24.38
CA GLY A 306 -13.70 -12.18 -23.10
C GLY A 306 -14.91 -12.79 -22.39
N THR A 307 -14.86 -14.10 -22.12
CA THR A 307 -15.99 -14.85 -21.52
C THR A 307 -15.89 -15.05 -20.01
N GLY A 308 -14.87 -14.46 -19.36
CA GLY A 308 -14.66 -14.61 -17.91
C GLY A 308 -15.78 -13.97 -17.06
N ILE A 309 -16.09 -14.60 -15.92
CA ILE A 309 -17.01 -14.08 -14.90
C ILE A 309 -16.16 -13.62 -13.71
N THR A 310 -16.37 -12.39 -13.23
CA THR A 310 -15.62 -11.86 -12.07
C THR A 310 -16.17 -12.40 -10.75
N GLU A 311 -15.37 -12.33 -9.68
CA GLU A 311 -15.83 -12.69 -8.31
C GLU A 311 -17.05 -11.84 -7.87
N ILE A 312 -17.17 -10.61 -8.37
CA ILE A 312 -18.31 -9.72 -8.12
C ILE A 312 -19.57 -10.27 -8.77
N GLU A 313 -19.47 -10.63 -10.06
CA GLU A 313 -20.58 -11.20 -10.82
C GLU A 313 -21.02 -12.54 -10.21
N LYS A 314 -20.06 -13.36 -9.77
CA LYS A 314 -20.31 -14.64 -9.09
C LYS A 314 -21.02 -14.45 -7.75
N GLY A 315 -20.47 -13.61 -6.86
CA GLY A 315 -21.10 -13.32 -5.57
C GLY A 315 -22.48 -12.68 -5.72
N GLY A 316 -22.70 -11.88 -6.77
CA GLY A 316 -24.03 -11.38 -7.14
C GLY A 316 -25.01 -12.50 -7.53
N ALA A 317 -24.57 -13.43 -8.38
CA ALA A 317 -25.39 -14.54 -8.86
C ALA A 317 -25.72 -15.57 -7.77
N GLU A 318 -24.75 -15.94 -6.94
CA GLU A 318 -24.96 -16.86 -5.80
C GLU A 318 -26.00 -16.31 -4.83
N ARG A 319 -25.98 -15.00 -4.57
CA ARG A 319 -26.98 -14.31 -3.75
C ARG A 319 -28.36 -14.25 -4.40
N ALA A 320 -28.43 -14.21 -5.73
CA ALA A 320 -29.68 -14.34 -6.48
C ALA A 320 -30.22 -15.78 -6.52
N GLY A 321 -29.55 -16.74 -5.85
CA GLY A 321 -29.91 -18.15 -5.83
C GLY A 321 -29.46 -18.92 -7.08
N VAL A 322 -28.67 -18.29 -7.95
CA VAL A 322 -28.07 -18.93 -9.13
C VAL A 322 -26.69 -19.42 -8.73
N ARG A 323 -26.55 -20.74 -8.52
CA ARG A 323 -25.22 -21.34 -8.38
C ARG A 323 -24.55 -21.32 -9.74
N ILE A 324 -23.53 -20.49 -9.87
CA ILE A 324 -22.57 -20.59 -10.96
C ILE A 324 -21.54 -21.59 -10.45
N ASP A 325 -21.72 -22.86 -10.80
CA ASP A 325 -20.64 -23.83 -10.63
C ASP A 325 -19.46 -23.34 -11.47
N ASP A 326 -18.27 -23.32 -10.87
CA ASP A 326 -17.03 -23.22 -11.62
C ASP A 326 -16.95 -24.49 -12.47
N ASP A 327 -17.52 -24.47 -13.68
CA ASP A 327 -17.11 -25.41 -14.72
C ASP A 327 -15.66 -25.01 -15.12
N GLU A 328 -14.70 -25.17 -14.20
CA GLU A 328 -13.28 -25.25 -14.55
C GLU A 328 -13.08 -26.36 -15.61
N ASP A 329 -13.97 -27.38 -15.61
CA ASP A 329 -14.04 -28.45 -16.59
C ASP A 329 -14.53 -28.04 -17.99
N LYS A 330 -15.07 -26.82 -18.19
CA LYS A 330 -15.37 -26.24 -19.51
C LYS A 330 -14.40 -25.14 -19.94
N ARG A 331 -13.38 -24.81 -19.14
CA ARG A 331 -12.26 -24.00 -19.65
C ARG A 331 -11.59 -24.85 -20.72
N SER A 332 -11.44 -24.29 -21.92
CA SER A 332 -10.82 -25.05 -23.01
C SER A 332 -9.45 -25.56 -22.54
N ALA A 333 -9.03 -26.76 -22.94
CA ALA A 333 -7.71 -27.34 -22.65
C ALA A 333 -6.52 -26.53 -23.24
N THR A 334 -6.80 -25.28 -23.61
CA THR A 334 -6.05 -24.36 -24.43
C THR A 334 -5.96 -22.95 -23.80
N ALA A 335 -6.53 -22.74 -22.61
CA ALA A 335 -6.36 -21.51 -21.83
C ALA A 335 -4.89 -21.36 -21.38
N VAL A 336 -4.22 -20.33 -21.89
CA VAL A 336 -2.86 -19.99 -21.47
C VAL A 336 -2.96 -19.17 -20.19
N HIS A 337 -2.73 -19.80 -19.04
CA HIS A 337 -2.59 -19.08 -17.78
C HIS A 337 -1.17 -18.54 -17.65
N GLU A 338 -0.98 -17.31 -18.09
CA GLU A 338 0.23 -16.53 -17.84
C GLU A 338 -0.08 -15.49 -16.74
N LYS A 339 0.89 -15.21 -15.86
CA LYS A 339 0.73 -14.16 -14.86
C LYS A 339 0.43 -12.83 -15.56
N GLY A 340 -0.72 -12.23 -15.22
CA GLY A 340 -1.18 -10.97 -15.81
C GLY A 340 -2.12 -11.11 -17.01
N PHE A 341 -2.47 -12.33 -17.41
CA PHE A 341 -3.40 -12.61 -18.51
C PHE A 341 -4.44 -13.65 -18.10
N ASN A 342 -5.71 -13.24 -18.06
CA ASN A 342 -6.85 -14.10 -17.74
C ASN A 342 -7.99 -13.82 -18.71
N PHE A 343 -7.73 -14.08 -19.98
CA PHE A 343 -8.64 -13.80 -21.08
C PHE A 343 -8.84 -15.07 -21.90
N ASP A 344 -10.11 -15.45 -22.08
CA ASP A 344 -10.51 -16.54 -22.96
C ASP A 344 -11.60 -16.04 -23.91
N ASP A 345 -11.29 -16.05 -25.21
CA ASP A 345 -12.25 -15.82 -26.28
C ASP A 345 -11.71 -16.39 -27.59
N THR A 346 -12.34 -17.45 -28.07
CA THR A 346 -11.95 -18.13 -29.32
C THR A 346 -12.02 -17.24 -30.56
N ARG A 347 -12.78 -16.14 -30.52
CA ARG A 347 -12.95 -15.21 -31.65
C ARG A 347 -11.70 -14.40 -31.97
N ILE A 348 -10.94 -14.01 -30.94
CA ILE A 348 -9.75 -13.18 -31.13
C ILE A 348 -8.43 -13.88 -30.83
N MET A 349 -8.45 -14.97 -30.06
CA MET A 349 -7.24 -15.69 -29.69
C MET A 349 -6.61 -16.42 -30.89
N ARG A 350 -5.29 -16.68 -30.81
CA ARG A 350 -4.55 -17.51 -31.80
C ARG A 350 -4.66 -17.02 -33.25
N GLY A 351 -4.80 -15.71 -33.44
CA GLY A 351 -4.96 -15.12 -34.77
C GLY A 351 -6.36 -15.22 -35.36
N ALA A 352 -7.36 -15.70 -34.59
CA ALA A 352 -8.75 -15.73 -35.03
C ALA A 352 -9.36 -14.32 -35.21
N TRP A 353 -8.76 -13.30 -34.59
CA TRP A 353 -9.13 -11.88 -34.75
C TRP A 353 -9.14 -11.41 -36.21
N ARG A 354 -8.52 -12.18 -37.12
CA ARG A 354 -8.52 -11.96 -38.56
C ARG A 354 -9.88 -12.22 -39.23
N ASN A 355 -10.72 -13.06 -38.63
CA ASN A 355 -12.04 -13.42 -39.15
C ASN A 355 -13.16 -12.50 -38.65
N GLU A 356 -12.84 -11.61 -37.71
CA GLU A 356 -13.78 -10.64 -37.17
C GLU A 356 -14.08 -9.54 -38.21
N PRO A 357 -15.24 -8.85 -38.11
CA PRO A 357 -15.67 -7.88 -39.11
C PRO A 357 -14.72 -6.66 -39.25
N ASN A 358 -13.95 -6.32 -38.20
CA ASN A 358 -13.03 -5.19 -38.17
C ASN A 358 -11.58 -5.61 -37.83
N PRO A 359 -10.87 -6.32 -38.72
CA PRO A 359 -9.53 -6.84 -38.43
C PRO A 359 -8.48 -5.73 -38.30
N GLU A 360 -8.65 -4.61 -38.99
CA GLU A 360 -7.75 -3.44 -38.87
C GLU A 360 -7.82 -2.82 -37.47
N ALA A 361 -9.02 -2.72 -36.88
CA ALA A 361 -9.19 -2.19 -35.53
C ALA A 361 -8.54 -3.10 -34.48
N CYS A 362 -8.66 -4.43 -34.63
CA CYS A 362 -7.97 -5.40 -33.78
C CYS A 362 -6.45 -5.28 -33.90
N MET A 363 -5.92 -5.13 -35.11
CA MET A 363 -4.48 -4.96 -35.35
C MET A 363 -3.95 -3.69 -34.67
N GLU A 364 -4.60 -2.54 -34.87
CA GLU A 364 -4.19 -1.28 -34.25
C GLU A 364 -4.35 -1.31 -32.72
N PHE A 365 -5.34 -2.05 -32.20
CA PHE A 365 -5.51 -2.27 -30.77
C PHE A 365 -4.31 -3.02 -30.17
N PHE A 366 -3.92 -4.15 -30.75
CA PHE A 366 -2.80 -4.94 -30.24
C PHE A 366 -1.46 -4.21 -30.40
N ARG A 367 -1.27 -3.45 -31.50
CA ARG A 367 -0.11 -2.55 -31.65
C ARG A 367 -0.06 -1.49 -30.57
N CYS A 368 -1.20 -0.87 -30.26
CA CYS A 368 -1.27 0.13 -29.20
C CYS A 368 -0.84 -0.46 -27.85
N LEU A 369 -1.28 -1.69 -27.53
CA LEU A 369 -0.87 -2.42 -26.33
C LEU A 369 0.64 -2.71 -26.29
N ALA A 370 1.23 -3.08 -27.44
CA ALA A 370 2.64 -3.47 -27.56
C ALA A 370 3.64 -2.30 -27.70
N ILE A 371 3.16 -1.08 -28.01
CA ILE A 371 4.03 0.08 -28.29
C ILE A 371 3.84 1.19 -27.25
N CYS A 372 2.61 1.45 -26.83
CA CYS A 372 2.28 2.58 -25.96
C CYS A 372 2.48 2.24 -24.47
N HIS A 373 3.72 2.01 -24.05
CA HIS A 373 4.04 1.73 -22.64
C HIS A 373 5.49 2.12 -22.30
N THR A 374 5.88 2.00 -21.02
CA THR A 374 7.30 2.14 -20.58
C THR A 374 7.92 0.85 -20.04
N VAL A 375 7.18 -0.27 -20.12
CA VAL A 375 7.65 -1.63 -19.76
C VAL A 375 9.01 -2.00 -20.38
N LEU A 376 9.83 -2.69 -19.59
CA LEU A 376 11.12 -3.26 -19.94
C LEU A 376 11.04 -4.80 -19.97
N PRO A 377 11.51 -5.45 -21.03
CA PRO A 377 11.66 -6.89 -21.08
C PRO A 377 12.98 -7.33 -20.45
N GLU A 378 12.95 -8.41 -19.68
CA GLU A 378 14.12 -9.04 -19.05
C GLU A 378 14.13 -10.55 -19.37
N GLY A 379 15.31 -11.12 -19.53
CA GLY A 379 15.50 -12.55 -19.81
C GLY A 379 15.80 -12.85 -21.28
N GLU A 380 15.69 -14.13 -21.64
CA GLU A 380 15.89 -14.57 -23.03
C GLU A 380 14.76 -14.06 -23.92
N GLU A 381 15.06 -13.69 -25.18
CA GLU A 381 14.13 -13.12 -26.18
C GLU A 381 13.16 -14.16 -26.76
N THR A 382 12.62 -15.00 -25.90
CA THR A 382 11.63 -16.03 -26.21
C THR A 382 10.35 -15.75 -25.42
N PRO A 383 9.16 -15.97 -26.01
CA PRO A 383 7.91 -15.73 -25.30
C PRO A 383 7.82 -16.48 -23.95
N GLU A 384 8.39 -17.67 -23.82
CA GLU A 384 8.22 -18.47 -22.60
C GLU A 384 9.08 -18.01 -21.42
N LYS A 385 10.24 -17.40 -21.67
CA LYS A 385 11.23 -17.06 -20.63
C LYS A 385 11.35 -15.58 -20.31
N ILE A 386 10.75 -14.73 -21.14
CA ILE A 386 10.82 -13.28 -20.96
C ILE A 386 9.89 -12.82 -19.85
N THR A 387 10.40 -11.96 -18.98
CA THR A 387 9.66 -11.34 -17.89
C THR A 387 9.53 -9.85 -18.14
N TYR A 388 8.34 -9.30 -17.94
CA TYR A 388 8.09 -7.88 -18.12
C TYR A 388 8.13 -7.15 -16.80
N GLN A 389 8.95 -6.11 -16.73
CA GLN A 389 9.02 -5.20 -15.60
C GLN A 389 8.42 -3.85 -15.98
N ALA A 390 7.46 -3.38 -15.20
CA ALA A 390 6.70 -2.18 -15.50
C ALA A 390 6.60 -1.30 -14.26
N ALA A 391 6.58 0.02 -14.41
CA ALA A 391 6.33 0.93 -13.29
C ALA A 391 4.91 0.78 -12.73
N SER A 392 3.96 0.33 -13.56
CA SER A 392 2.58 0.06 -13.18
C SER A 392 2.20 -1.37 -13.58
N PRO A 393 1.56 -2.14 -12.68
CA PRO A 393 1.14 -3.51 -12.98
C PRO A 393 0.07 -3.55 -14.09
N ASP A 394 -0.72 -2.49 -14.24
CA ASP A 394 -1.68 -2.33 -15.34
C ASP A 394 -0.95 -2.38 -16.70
N GLU A 395 0.22 -1.73 -16.84
CA GLU A 395 1.01 -1.82 -18.07
C GLU A 395 1.57 -3.21 -18.32
N ALA A 396 2.04 -3.90 -17.28
CA ALA A 396 2.53 -5.27 -17.40
C ALA A 396 1.45 -6.21 -17.93
N ALA A 397 0.21 -6.09 -17.42
CA ALA A 397 -0.94 -6.85 -17.89
C ALA A 397 -1.27 -6.57 -19.37
N LEU A 398 -1.22 -5.30 -19.78
CA LEU A 398 -1.46 -4.90 -21.18
C LEU A 398 -0.42 -5.49 -22.15
N VAL A 399 0.86 -5.48 -21.78
CA VAL A 399 1.94 -6.04 -22.60
C VAL A 399 1.89 -7.57 -22.61
N ALA A 400 1.58 -8.20 -21.49
CA ALA A 400 1.33 -9.64 -21.42
C ALA A 400 0.15 -10.05 -22.33
N ALA A 401 -0.90 -9.23 -22.38
CA ALA A 401 -2.00 -9.43 -23.31
C ALA A 401 -1.55 -9.31 -24.77
N ALA A 402 -0.80 -8.26 -25.13
CA ALA A 402 -0.28 -8.07 -26.49
C ALA A 402 0.55 -9.28 -26.97
N LYS A 403 1.42 -9.79 -26.09
CA LYS A 403 2.20 -11.00 -26.33
C LYS A 403 1.32 -12.21 -26.65
N ASN A 404 0.27 -12.45 -25.85
CA ASN A 404 -0.65 -13.58 -26.05
C ASN A 404 -1.55 -13.42 -27.31
N PHE A 405 -1.80 -12.19 -27.76
CA PHE A 405 -2.48 -11.91 -29.03
C PHE A 405 -1.57 -12.01 -30.28
N GLY A 406 -0.28 -12.28 -30.10
CA GLY A 406 0.68 -12.46 -31.19
C GLY A 406 1.50 -11.21 -31.57
N PHE A 407 1.49 -10.19 -30.72
CA PHE A 407 2.30 -8.98 -30.83
C PHE A 407 3.35 -8.99 -29.71
N PHE A 408 4.42 -9.73 -29.94
CA PHE A 408 5.41 -10.02 -28.92
C PHE A 408 6.48 -8.93 -28.83
N PHE A 409 6.37 -8.07 -27.81
CA PHE A 409 7.40 -7.10 -27.46
C PHE A 409 8.56 -7.79 -26.73
N TYR A 410 9.79 -7.67 -27.24
CA TYR A 410 10.94 -8.41 -26.67
C TYR A 410 12.19 -7.59 -26.42
N ARG A 411 12.34 -6.41 -27.03
CA ARG A 411 13.49 -5.54 -26.79
C ARG A 411 13.10 -4.06 -26.87
N ARG A 412 13.65 -3.25 -25.97
CA ARG A 412 13.50 -1.80 -25.94
C ARG A 412 14.84 -1.11 -25.78
N THR A 413 15.06 -0.08 -26.59
CA THR A 413 16.10 0.93 -26.39
C THR A 413 15.42 2.30 -26.15
N PRO A 414 16.16 3.35 -25.76
CA PRO A 414 15.57 4.68 -25.59
C PRO A 414 14.89 5.24 -26.86
N THR A 415 15.27 4.77 -28.04
CA THR A 415 14.80 5.27 -29.34
C THR A 415 14.09 4.23 -30.20
N THR A 416 14.10 2.95 -29.81
CA THR A 416 13.46 1.88 -30.59
C THR A 416 12.76 0.84 -29.74
N VAL A 417 11.63 0.34 -30.22
CA VAL A 417 10.87 -0.77 -29.65
C VAL A 417 10.77 -1.86 -30.70
N MET A 418 11.22 -3.07 -30.34
CA MET A 418 11.18 -4.24 -31.21
C MET A 418 9.97 -5.10 -30.85
N VAL A 419 9.06 -5.24 -31.80
CA VAL A 419 7.87 -6.09 -31.67
C VAL A 419 7.91 -7.13 -32.77
N ARG A 420 7.81 -8.40 -32.36
CA ARG A 420 7.60 -9.51 -33.28
C ARG A 420 6.11 -9.58 -33.58
N GLU A 421 5.73 -9.04 -34.73
CA GLU A 421 4.37 -9.11 -35.24
C GLU A 421 4.21 -10.42 -36.02
N SER A 422 3.14 -11.16 -35.73
CA SER A 422 2.73 -12.27 -36.58
C SER A 422 1.86 -11.76 -37.75
N HIS A 423 2.49 -11.11 -38.74
CA HIS A 423 1.83 -10.74 -40.01
C HIS A 423 2.10 -11.76 -41.14
N VAL A 424 0.98 -12.34 -41.63
CA VAL A 424 0.63 -12.73 -43.02
C VAL A 424 1.80 -12.70 -44.03
N ASP A 425 2.33 -13.85 -44.47
CA ASP A 425 1.83 -14.53 -45.67
C ASP A 425 2.08 -16.04 -45.56
N ARG A 426 1.01 -16.85 -45.67
CA ARG A 426 1.02 -18.33 -45.73
C ARG A 426 2.04 -19.00 -44.79
N MET A 427 1.60 -19.34 -43.58
CA MET A 427 2.24 -20.40 -42.78
C MET A 427 3.74 -20.13 -42.48
N GLY A 428 4.05 -19.08 -41.69
CA GLY A 428 5.25 -19.13 -40.83
C GLY A 428 6.26 -17.98 -40.83
N SER A 429 6.07 -16.85 -41.52
CA SER A 429 7.02 -15.73 -41.37
C SER A 429 6.69 -14.87 -40.15
N MET A 430 7.39 -15.09 -39.03
CA MET A 430 7.48 -14.09 -37.95
C MET A 430 8.27 -12.89 -38.47
N GLN A 431 7.72 -11.68 -38.39
CA GLN A 431 8.42 -10.47 -38.76
C GLN A 431 8.76 -9.65 -37.52
N ASP A 432 10.05 -9.43 -37.30
CA ASP A 432 10.52 -8.50 -36.27
C ASP A 432 10.43 -7.08 -36.84
N VAL A 433 9.53 -6.28 -36.26
CA VAL A 433 9.27 -4.90 -36.67
C VAL A 433 9.92 -3.96 -35.68
N ALA A 434 10.81 -3.10 -36.17
CA ALA A 434 11.46 -2.06 -35.38
C ALA A 434 10.66 -0.76 -35.48
N TYR A 435 10.04 -0.35 -34.38
CA TYR A 435 9.37 0.95 -34.26
C TYR A 435 10.34 1.97 -33.68
N GLU A 436 10.57 3.06 -34.39
CA GLU A 436 11.37 4.18 -33.88
C GLU A 436 10.50 5.04 -32.97
N ILE A 437 10.85 5.10 -31.68
CA ILE A 437 10.16 5.91 -30.68
C ILE A 437 10.76 7.31 -30.70
N LEU A 438 9.95 8.27 -31.11
CA LEU A 438 10.37 9.66 -31.25
C LEU A 438 10.18 10.43 -29.95
N ASN A 439 8.98 10.33 -29.36
CA ASN A 439 8.67 10.95 -28.09
C ASN A 439 7.76 10.05 -27.26
N VAL A 440 8.05 9.97 -25.97
CA VAL A 440 7.18 9.38 -24.96
C VAL A 440 6.63 10.52 -24.11
N LEU A 441 5.32 10.69 -24.15
CA LEU A 441 4.58 11.58 -23.25
C LEU A 441 4.13 10.75 -22.06
N GLU A 442 4.96 10.78 -21.01
CA GLU A 442 4.76 9.97 -19.80
C GLU A 442 3.41 10.23 -19.13
N PHE A 443 2.97 9.23 -18.36
CA PHE A 443 1.80 9.35 -17.51
C PHE A 443 2.06 10.34 -16.37
N ASN A 444 1.09 11.21 -16.11
CA ASN A 444 1.05 12.03 -14.91
C ASN A 444 -0.37 12.00 -14.32
N SER A 445 -0.48 12.05 -13.00
CA SER A 445 -1.73 12.17 -12.23
C SER A 445 -2.65 13.31 -12.68
N THR A 446 -2.09 14.40 -13.21
CA THR A 446 -2.85 15.53 -13.78
C THR A 446 -3.47 15.18 -15.13
N ARG A 447 -2.65 14.63 -16.05
CA ARG A 447 -3.07 14.30 -17.42
C ARG A 447 -3.87 13.00 -17.53
N LYS A 448 -3.65 12.04 -16.63
CA LYS A 448 -4.31 10.71 -16.54
C LYS A 448 -4.31 9.90 -17.84
N ARG A 449 -3.28 10.11 -18.66
CA ARG A 449 -3.06 9.44 -19.94
C ARG A 449 -1.58 9.41 -20.26
N GLN A 450 -1.21 8.52 -21.17
CA GLN A 450 0.14 8.35 -21.68
C GLN A 450 0.07 8.18 -23.19
N SER A 451 1.04 8.78 -23.88
CA SER A 451 1.08 8.72 -25.33
C SER A 451 2.49 8.46 -25.84
N VAL A 452 2.57 7.79 -26.97
CA VAL A 452 3.83 7.48 -27.64
C VAL A 452 3.71 7.87 -29.10
N VAL A 453 4.64 8.70 -29.56
CA VAL A 453 4.81 9.02 -30.98
C VAL A 453 5.86 8.08 -31.55
N CYS A 454 5.46 7.27 -32.52
CA CYS A 454 6.34 6.30 -33.16
C CYS A 454 6.35 6.47 -34.68
N ARG A 455 7.48 6.12 -35.29
CA ARG A 455 7.64 6.01 -36.74
C ARG A 455 7.73 4.54 -37.11
N PHE A 456 6.88 4.16 -38.05
CA PHE A 456 6.85 2.82 -38.64
C PHE A 456 7.99 2.66 -39.65
N PRO A 457 8.40 1.42 -39.98
CA PRO A 457 9.42 1.19 -41.02
C PRO A 457 9.05 1.74 -42.40
N ASN A 458 7.75 1.87 -42.69
CA ASN A 458 7.23 2.48 -43.93
C ASN A 458 7.27 4.02 -43.93
N GLY A 459 7.79 4.65 -42.87
CA GLY A 459 7.88 6.10 -42.70
C GLY A 459 6.61 6.76 -42.15
N LYS A 460 5.53 6.00 -41.91
CA LYS A 460 4.29 6.52 -41.32
C LYS A 460 4.52 6.92 -39.86
N LEU A 461 4.01 8.09 -39.47
CA LEU A 461 4.02 8.56 -38.08
C LEU A 461 2.67 8.32 -37.43
N VAL A 462 2.67 7.67 -36.28
CA VAL A 462 1.45 7.37 -35.52
C VAL A 462 1.65 7.78 -34.07
N LEU A 463 0.66 8.49 -33.54
CA LEU A 463 0.51 8.76 -32.12
C LEU A 463 -0.44 7.71 -31.54
N TYR A 464 0.03 6.92 -30.58
CA TYR A 464 -0.83 6.10 -29.74
C TYR A 464 -1.07 6.80 -28.41
N CYS A 465 -2.29 6.73 -27.90
CA CYS A 465 -2.69 7.32 -26.62
C CYS A 465 -3.53 6.32 -25.84
N LYS A 466 -3.18 6.10 -24.57
CA LYS A 466 -3.97 5.31 -23.62
C LYS A 466 -4.25 6.12 -22.36
N GLY A 467 -5.47 6.03 -21.82
CA GLY A 467 -5.82 6.80 -20.63
C GLY A 467 -7.21 6.51 -20.08
N ALA A 468 -7.60 7.32 -19.09
CA ALA A 468 -8.94 7.26 -18.51
C ALA A 468 -10.03 7.56 -19.55
N ASP A 469 -11.19 6.96 -19.35
CA ASP A 469 -12.41 7.10 -20.16
C ASP A 469 -12.76 8.58 -20.43
N ASN A 470 -13.03 9.36 -19.39
CA ASN A 470 -13.43 10.76 -19.54
C ASN A 470 -12.37 11.62 -20.26
N VAL A 471 -11.09 11.35 -20.01
CA VAL A 471 -9.97 12.10 -20.58
C VAL A 471 -9.79 11.83 -22.08
N ILE A 472 -9.91 10.58 -22.50
CA ILE A 472 -9.77 10.22 -23.91
C ILE A 472 -10.99 10.70 -24.69
N TYR A 473 -12.21 10.53 -24.16
CA TYR A 473 -13.45 10.92 -24.85
C TYR A 473 -13.52 12.41 -25.20
N GLU A 474 -13.01 13.30 -24.33
CA GLU A 474 -12.91 14.74 -24.60
C GLU A 474 -12.00 15.10 -25.79
N ARG A 475 -11.10 14.19 -26.18
CA ARG A 475 -10.05 14.41 -27.19
C ARG A 475 -10.28 13.64 -28.48
N LEU A 476 -11.39 12.92 -28.59
CA LEU A 476 -11.75 12.18 -29.79
C LEU A 476 -12.22 13.13 -30.90
N ALA A 477 -11.83 12.86 -32.14
CA ALA A 477 -12.31 13.59 -33.32
C ALA A 477 -13.83 13.45 -33.49
N ASP A 478 -14.50 14.48 -34.01
CA ASP A 478 -15.93 14.43 -34.32
C ASP A 478 -16.22 13.40 -35.45
N GLY A 479 -16.83 12.27 -35.10
CA GLY A 479 -17.06 11.12 -35.99
C GLY A 479 -17.28 9.80 -35.23
N ASN A 480 -17.77 8.75 -35.89
CA ASN A 480 -18.05 7.42 -35.30
C ASN A 480 -18.93 7.45 -34.04
N TYR A 481 -20.06 8.15 -34.09
CA TYR A 481 -20.96 8.32 -32.94
C TYR A 481 -21.45 6.97 -32.38
N ASP A 482 -21.74 6.00 -33.26
CA ASP A 482 -22.23 4.69 -32.85
C ASP A 482 -21.18 3.90 -32.06
N ILE A 483 -19.94 3.80 -32.55
CA ILE A 483 -18.85 3.11 -31.83
C ILE A 483 -18.53 3.80 -30.50
N LYS A 484 -18.54 5.14 -30.47
CA LYS A 484 -18.34 5.90 -29.23
C LYS A 484 -19.44 5.63 -28.21
N LYS A 485 -20.70 5.56 -28.64
CA LYS A 485 -21.83 5.30 -27.74
C LYS A 485 -21.77 3.86 -27.20
N THR A 486 -21.63 2.87 -28.09
CA THR A 486 -21.56 1.46 -27.70
C THR A 486 -20.36 1.19 -26.79
N SER A 487 -19.17 1.72 -27.12
CA SER A 487 -17.99 1.56 -26.29
C SER A 487 -18.15 2.21 -24.91
N ARG A 488 -18.94 3.29 -24.79
CA ARG A 488 -19.25 3.92 -23.50
C ARG A 488 -20.17 3.05 -22.64
N GLU A 489 -21.18 2.43 -23.24
CA GLU A 489 -22.04 1.46 -22.55
C GLU A 489 -21.22 0.27 -22.04
N HIS A 490 -20.26 -0.22 -22.84
CA HIS A 490 -19.33 -1.29 -22.43
C HIS A 490 -18.41 -0.87 -21.28
N LEU A 491 -17.90 0.37 -21.29
CA LEU A 491 -17.09 0.91 -20.19
C LEU A 491 -17.89 0.97 -18.89
N GLU A 492 -19.14 1.42 -18.94
CA GLU A 492 -20.03 1.44 -17.77
C GLU A 492 -20.31 0.03 -17.26
N GLN A 493 -20.52 -0.94 -18.16
CA GLN A 493 -20.66 -2.35 -17.80
C GLN A 493 -19.41 -2.91 -17.13
N PHE A 494 -18.23 -2.70 -17.70
CA PHE A 494 -16.94 -3.14 -17.12
C PHE A 494 -16.69 -2.48 -15.76
N GLY A 495 -16.99 -1.18 -15.63
CA GLY A 495 -16.93 -0.45 -14.38
C GLY A 495 -17.87 -1.04 -13.32
N SER A 496 -19.09 -1.42 -13.69
CA SER A 496 -20.04 -2.07 -12.77
C SER A 496 -19.59 -3.47 -12.32
N ALA A 497 -18.83 -4.17 -13.16
CA ALA A 497 -18.23 -5.47 -12.84
C ALA A 497 -16.92 -5.35 -12.03
N GLY A 498 -16.52 -4.14 -11.63
CA GLY A 498 -15.32 -3.87 -10.84
C GLY A 498 -14.01 -3.90 -11.60
N LEU A 499 -14.05 -3.90 -12.92
CA LEU A 499 -12.87 -3.91 -13.77
C LEU A 499 -12.33 -2.47 -13.93
N ARG A 500 -11.01 -2.33 -13.92
CA ARG A 500 -10.35 -1.06 -14.28
C ARG A 500 -10.36 -0.91 -15.79
N THR A 501 -10.92 0.21 -16.25
CA THR A 501 -11.07 0.47 -17.68
C THR A 501 -10.08 1.50 -18.19
N LEU A 502 -9.46 1.23 -19.34
CA LEU A 502 -8.68 2.21 -20.09
C LEU A 502 -9.18 2.32 -21.52
N CYS A 503 -9.18 3.53 -22.06
CA CYS A 503 -9.47 3.79 -23.46
C CYS A 503 -8.17 3.86 -24.26
N LEU A 504 -8.21 3.28 -25.47
CA LEU A 504 -7.11 3.26 -26.42
C LEU A 504 -7.51 4.03 -27.67
N ALA A 505 -6.66 4.94 -28.09
CA ALA A 505 -6.88 5.79 -29.23
C ALA A 505 -5.58 5.98 -30.01
N TYR A 506 -5.70 6.26 -31.30
CA TYR A 506 -4.55 6.59 -32.15
C TYR A 506 -4.86 7.76 -33.07
N ARG A 507 -3.80 8.34 -33.64
CA ARG A 507 -3.89 9.36 -34.67
C ARG A 507 -2.70 9.28 -35.60
N ASP A 508 -2.97 9.32 -36.90
CA ASP A 508 -1.95 9.45 -37.92
C ASP A 508 -1.47 10.90 -37.99
N LEU A 509 -0.15 11.10 -37.96
CA LEU A 509 0.48 12.41 -37.97
C LEU A 509 1.19 12.67 -39.30
N SER A 510 1.13 13.91 -39.78
CA SER A 510 2.02 14.33 -40.88
C SER A 510 3.41 14.73 -40.35
N MET A 511 4.44 14.57 -41.19
CA MET A 511 5.81 14.98 -40.84
C MET A 511 5.90 16.46 -40.48
N ASP A 512 5.16 17.33 -41.18
CA ASP A 512 5.15 18.78 -40.92
C ASP A 512 4.52 19.12 -39.57
N GLN A 513 3.39 18.47 -39.24
CA GLN A 513 2.73 18.63 -37.95
C GLN A 513 3.66 18.20 -36.82
N TYR A 514 4.27 17.02 -36.94
CA TYR A 514 5.18 16.49 -35.93
C TYR A 514 6.42 17.39 -35.75
N LYS A 515 7.03 17.86 -36.85
CA LYS A 515 8.21 18.74 -36.78
C LYS A 515 7.90 20.04 -36.06
N SER A 516 6.79 20.69 -36.42
CA SER A 516 6.35 21.95 -35.78
C SER A 516 6.04 21.77 -34.29
N TRP A 517 5.52 20.60 -33.90
CA TRP A 517 5.25 20.28 -32.51
C TRP A 517 6.53 19.95 -31.73
N ASN A 518 7.44 19.17 -32.32
CA ASN A 518 8.67 18.76 -31.66
C ASN A 518 9.59 19.95 -31.35
N GLU A 519 9.62 20.98 -32.21
CA GLU A 519 10.31 22.23 -31.91
C GLU A 519 9.79 22.89 -30.61
N LYS A 520 8.47 22.95 -30.46
CA LYS A 520 7.82 23.47 -29.23
C LYS A 520 8.09 22.55 -28.03
N PHE A 521 8.09 21.23 -28.24
CA PHE A 521 8.35 20.25 -27.19
C PHE A 521 9.78 20.35 -26.64
N VAL A 522 10.77 20.48 -27.53
CA VAL A 522 12.18 20.68 -27.15
C VAL A 522 12.36 22.03 -26.44
N GLN A 523 11.65 23.08 -26.87
CA GLN A 523 11.64 24.37 -26.19
C GLN A 523 11.02 24.29 -24.78
N ALA A 524 9.93 23.53 -24.61
CA ALA A 524 9.33 23.29 -23.30
C ALA A 524 10.26 22.50 -22.38
N LYS A 525 10.89 21.44 -22.90
CA LYS A 525 11.82 20.56 -22.15
C LYS A 525 13.07 21.30 -21.68
N SER A 526 13.55 22.27 -22.45
CA SER A 526 14.71 23.11 -22.11
C SER A 526 14.37 24.28 -21.17
N SER A 527 13.10 24.47 -20.81
CA SER A 527 12.70 25.58 -19.94
C SER A 527 13.11 25.35 -18.49
N LEU A 528 13.69 26.39 -17.86
CA LEU A 528 14.10 26.36 -16.45
C LEU A 528 12.95 26.71 -15.48
N ARG A 529 11.87 27.35 -15.97
CA ARG A 529 10.71 27.75 -15.17
C ARG A 529 9.45 27.09 -15.70
N ASP A 530 8.66 26.53 -14.79
CA ASP A 530 7.39 25.84 -15.04
C ASP A 530 7.48 24.78 -16.15
N ARG A 531 8.60 24.04 -16.17
CA ARG A 531 8.91 23.04 -17.20
C ARG A 531 7.77 22.04 -17.36
N ASP A 532 7.30 21.48 -16.25
CA ASP A 532 6.31 20.40 -16.27
C ASP A 532 4.95 20.91 -16.78
N LYS A 533 4.55 22.13 -16.39
CA LYS A 533 3.33 22.77 -16.90
C LYS A 533 3.41 23.06 -18.40
N LYS A 534 4.55 23.55 -18.89
CA LYS A 534 4.76 23.79 -20.33
C LYS A 534 4.77 22.50 -21.13
N LEU A 535 5.37 21.44 -20.58
CA LEU A 535 5.33 20.11 -21.21
C LEU A 535 3.89 19.59 -21.30
N ASP A 536 3.09 19.77 -20.26
CA ASP A 536 1.67 19.39 -20.24
C ASP A 536 0.88 20.19 -21.30
N GLU A 537 1.10 21.51 -21.40
CA GLU A 537 0.46 22.37 -22.41
C GLU A 537 0.85 21.96 -23.84
N VAL A 538 2.11 21.64 -24.10
CA VAL A 538 2.56 21.18 -25.42
C VAL A 538 2.04 19.78 -25.74
N ALA A 539 2.00 18.87 -24.77
CA ALA A 539 1.41 17.54 -24.94
C ALA A 539 -0.07 17.61 -25.34
N GLU A 540 -0.84 18.52 -24.74
CA GLU A 540 -2.25 18.75 -25.07
C GLU A 540 -2.47 19.16 -26.53
N LEU A 541 -1.48 19.79 -27.20
CA LEU A 541 -1.60 20.20 -28.60
C LEU A 541 -1.58 19.03 -29.58
N ILE A 542 -0.83 17.97 -29.28
CA ILE A 542 -0.73 16.79 -30.17
C ILE A 542 -1.77 15.72 -29.85
N GLU A 543 -2.41 15.79 -28.67
CA GLU A 543 -3.36 14.78 -28.19
C GLU A 543 -4.82 15.19 -28.44
N LYS A 544 -5.10 15.77 -29.62
CA LYS A 544 -6.45 16.16 -30.07
C LYS A 544 -6.86 15.37 -31.31
N ASP A 545 -8.15 15.34 -31.61
CA ASP A 545 -8.69 14.70 -32.81
C ASP A 545 -8.27 13.22 -32.93
N LEU A 546 -8.30 12.51 -31.80
CA LEU A 546 -7.92 11.10 -31.72
C LEU A 546 -9.04 10.19 -32.25
N ILE A 547 -8.67 9.05 -32.84
CA ILE A 547 -9.60 8.01 -33.28
C ILE A 547 -9.65 6.92 -32.21
N LEU A 548 -10.85 6.63 -31.70
CA LEU A 548 -11.07 5.58 -30.70
C LEU A 548 -10.88 4.20 -31.35
N ILE A 549 -9.99 3.39 -30.78
CA ILE A 549 -9.80 1.99 -31.19
C ILE A 549 -10.73 1.09 -30.39
N GLY A 550 -10.75 1.29 -29.08
CA GLY A 550 -11.46 0.43 -28.15
C GLY A 550 -11.10 0.71 -26.69
N CYS A 551 -11.51 -0.21 -25.83
CA CYS A 551 -11.35 -0.13 -24.38
C CYS A 551 -10.82 -1.46 -23.83
N THR A 552 -9.98 -1.40 -22.80
CA THR A 552 -9.52 -2.57 -22.05
C THR A 552 -10.22 -2.61 -20.70
N ALA A 553 -10.36 -3.81 -20.16
CA ALA A 553 -10.86 -4.05 -18.81
C ALA A 553 -9.89 -5.01 -18.10
N ILE A 554 -9.26 -4.48 -17.06
CA ILE A 554 -8.23 -5.16 -16.26
C ILE A 554 -8.84 -5.48 -14.89
N GLU A 555 -8.74 -6.72 -14.45
CA GLU A 555 -9.20 -7.15 -13.14
C GLU A 555 -8.08 -6.96 -12.10
N ASP A 556 -8.40 -6.32 -10.97
CA ASP A 556 -7.56 -6.26 -9.78
C ASP A 556 -8.01 -7.38 -8.84
N LYS A 557 -7.34 -8.52 -8.91
CA LYS A 557 -7.82 -9.75 -8.27
C LYS A 557 -7.78 -9.66 -6.75
N LEU A 558 -8.85 -10.08 -6.09
CA LEU A 558 -8.88 -10.25 -4.63
C LEU A 558 -7.88 -11.33 -4.19
N GLN A 559 -7.39 -11.23 -2.95
CA GLN A 559 -6.67 -12.36 -2.35
C GLN A 559 -7.63 -13.54 -2.16
N GLU A 560 -7.05 -14.75 -2.17
CA GLU A 560 -7.81 -15.99 -2.04
C GLU A 560 -8.57 -16.02 -0.71
N GLY A 561 -9.87 -16.29 -0.76
CA GLY A 561 -10.72 -16.43 0.43
C GLY A 561 -11.06 -15.12 1.16
N VAL A 562 -10.79 -13.94 0.59
CA VAL A 562 -11.14 -12.64 1.19
C VAL A 562 -12.65 -12.49 1.46
N PRO A 563 -13.56 -12.76 0.49
CA PRO A 563 -14.99 -12.62 0.74
C PRO A 563 -15.47 -13.53 1.88
N ALA A 564 -15.07 -14.81 1.86
CA ALA A 564 -15.42 -15.78 2.90
C ALA A 564 -14.87 -15.39 4.29
N CYS A 565 -13.64 -14.87 4.35
CA CYS A 565 -13.03 -14.34 5.57
C CYS A 565 -13.85 -13.17 6.14
N ILE A 566 -14.18 -12.19 5.31
CA ILE A 566 -14.98 -11.01 5.69
C ILE A 566 -16.36 -11.40 6.19
N GLU A 567 -17.03 -12.32 5.52
CA GLU A 567 -18.34 -12.83 5.95
C GLU A 567 -18.26 -13.52 7.31
N THR A 568 -17.24 -14.35 7.53
CA THR A 568 -17.02 -15.05 8.80
C THR A 568 -16.74 -14.08 9.94
N LEU A 569 -15.89 -13.07 9.71
CA LEU A 569 -15.59 -12.02 10.69
C LEU A 569 -16.81 -11.14 10.97
N SER A 570 -17.60 -10.81 9.94
CA SER A 570 -18.84 -10.06 10.09
C SER A 570 -19.87 -10.84 10.90
N ALA A 571 -20.00 -12.15 10.66
CA ALA A 571 -20.85 -13.04 11.44
C ALA A 571 -20.40 -13.16 12.91
N ALA A 572 -19.10 -13.04 13.19
CA ALA A 572 -18.56 -12.95 14.54
C ALA A 572 -18.80 -11.58 15.23
N GLY A 573 -19.44 -10.63 14.55
CA GLY A 573 -19.77 -9.30 15.07
C GLY A 573 -18.66 -8.26 14.90
N ILE A 574 -17.63 -8.55 14.11
CA ILE A 574 -16.51 -7.63 13.85
C ILE A 574 -16.87 -6.71 12.69
N LYS A 575 -16.69 -5.39 12.89
CA LYS A 575 -16.95 -4.36 11.88
C LYS A 575 -15.67 -4.08 11.07
N ILE A 576 -15.78 -4.17 9.75
CA ILE A 576 -14.64 -3.98 8.85
C ILE A 576 -14.79 -2.66 8.10
N TRP A 577 -13.76 -1.83 8.17
CA TRP A 577 -13.69 -0.51 7.56
C TRP A 577 -12.53 -0.50 6.57
N VAL A 578 -12.80 -0.09 5.33
CA VAL A 578 -11.79 -0.04 4.27
C VAL A 578 -11.32 1.40 4.10
N LEU A 579 -10.02 1.64 4.22
CA LEU A 579 -9.40 2.96 4.13
C LEU A 579 -8.42 2.99 2.96
N THR A 580 -8.85 3.45 1.79
CA THR A 580 -8.06 3.37 0.55
C THR A 580 -7.71 4.72 -0.06
N GLY A 581 -6.55 4.79 -0.71
CA GLY A 581 -6.15 5.92 -1.55
C GLY A 581 -6.85 5.95 -2.91
N ASP A 582 -7.58 4.90 -3.28
CA ASP A 582 -8.23 4.77 -4.58
C ASP A 582 -9.45 5.69 -4.72
N LYS A 583 -9.90 5.82 -5.97
CA LYS A 583 -11.14 6.54 -6.28
C LYS A 583 -12.35 5.84 -5.66
N MET A 584 -13.43 6.61 -5.53
CA MET A 584 -14.65 6.16 -4.88
C MET A 584 -15.30 4.99 -5.61
N GLU A 585 -15.34 5.02 -6.95
CA GLU A 585 -15.97 3.97 -7.76
C GLU A 585 -15.27 2.63 -7.57
N THR A 586 -13.94 2.62 -7.66
CA THR A 586 -13.10 1.43 -7.43
C THR A 586 -13.28 0.88 -6.02
N ALA A 587 -13.29 1.76 -5.01
CA ALA A 587 -13.47 1.36 -3.62
C ALA A 587 -14.85 0.73 -3.37
N ILE A 588 -15.90 1.28 -3.98
CA ILE A 588 -17.26 0.73 -3.92
C ILE A 588 -17.32 -0.65 -4.58
N ASN A 589 -16.72 -0.80 -5.77
CA ASN A 589 -16.70 -2.06 -6.49
C ASN A 589 -15.99 -3.17 -5.69
N ILE A 590 -14.83 -2.85 -5.11
CA ILE A 590 -14.13 -3.79 -4.23
C ILE A 590 -14.94 -4.07 -2.96
N ALA A 591 -15.67 -3.09 -2.42
CA ALA A 591 -16.56 -3.34 -1.29
C ALA A 591 -17.71 -4.30 -1.66
N TYR A 592 -18.23 -4.26 -2.89
CA TYR A 592 -19.18 -5.26 -3.39
C TYR A 592 -18.53 -6.63 -3.59
N ALA A 593 -17.31 -6.68 -4.15
CA ALA A 593 -16.54 -7.91 -4.36
C ALA A 593 -16.25 -8.65 -3.05
N CYS A 594 -15.93 -7.88 -2.01
CA CYS A 594 -15.62 -8.36 -0.68
C CYS A 594 -16.87 -8.67 0.17
N SER A 595 -18.09 -8.59 -0.38
CA SER A 595 -19.35 -8.73 0.37
C SER A 595 -19.52 -7.74 1.55
N LEU A 596 -18.79 -6.62 1.53
CA LEU A 596 -18.92 -5.55 2.55
C LEU A 596 -20.15 -4.68 2.31
N VAL A 597 -20.55 -4.54 1.03
CA VAL A 597 -21.74 -3.83 0.58
C VAL A 597 -22.55 -4.77 -0.31
N ASN A 598 -23.87 -4.76 -0.12
CA ASN A 598 -24.83 -5.56 -0.89
C ASN A 598 -25.85 -4.60 -1.54
N ASN A 599 -26.59 -5.07 -2.54
CA ASN A 599 -27.64 -4.27 -3.19
C ASN A 599 -28.75 -3.84 -2.22
N ASP A 600 -29.02 -4.62 -1.17
CA ASP A 600 -30.00 -4.28 -0.13
C ASP A 600 -29.46 -3.30 0.94
N THR A 601 -28.13 -3.14 0.99
CA THR A 601 -27.45 -2.27 1.95
C THR A 601 -27.72 -0.81 1.61
N LYS A 602 -28.25 -0.06 2.57
CA LYS A 602 -28.47 1.38 2.38
C LYS A 602 -27.13 2.11 2.51
N GLN A 603 -26.77 2.86 1.48
CA GLN A 603 -25.51 3.58 1.38
C GLN A 603 -25.69 5.06 1.70
N PHE A 604 -24.84 5.58 2.58
CA PHE A 604 -24.71 7.01 2.85
C PHE A 604 -23.41 7.51 2.23
N ILE A 605 -23.50 8.32 1.18
CA ILE A 605 -22.34 8.77 0.41
C ILE A 605 -22.11 10.26 0.65
N ILE A 606 -20.89 10.62 1.03
CA ILE A 606 -20.40 12.00 1.11
C ILE A 606 -19.20 12.13 0.16
N SER A 607 -19.43 12.79 -0.97
CA SER A 607 -18.41 13.01 -2.02
C SER A 607 -18.12 14.50 -2.18
N SER A 608 -16.89 14.82 -2.59
CA SER A 608 -16.52 16.18 -3.02
C SER A 608 -16.94 16.48 -4.46
N GLU A 609 -17.40 15.49 -5.22
CA GLU A 609 -17.72 15.62 -6.66
C GLU A 609 -19.19 15.97 -6.92
N THR A 610 -19.85 16.69 -6.00
CA THR A 610 -21.21 17.21 -6.23
C THR A 610 -21.20 18.49 -7.05
N ASP A 611 -22.24 18.70 -7.86
CA ASP A 611 -22.39 19.88 -8.73
C ASP A 611 -22.17 21.21 -7.98
N THR A 612 -22.67 21.31 -6.75
CA THR A 612 -22.51 22.49 -5.89
C THR A 612 -21.06 22.80 -5.50
N ILE A 613 -20.22 21.77 -5.36
CA ILE A 613 -18.79 21.92 -5.04
C ILE A 613 -18.02 22.24 -6.32
N ARG A 614 -18.38 21.62 -7.45
CA ARG A 614 -17.79 21.90 -8.76
C ARG A 614 -18.03 23.34 -9.19
N GLU A 615 -19.24 23.85 -9.03
CA GLU A 615 -19.56 25.26 -9.29
C GLU A 615 -18.74 26.23 -8.43
N ALA A 616 -18.43 25.86 -7.18
CA ALA A 616 -17.56 26.66 -6.32
C ALA A 616 -16.08 26.56 -6.74
N GLU A 617 -15.63 25.38 -7.21
CA GLU A 617 -14.30 25.18 -7.78
C GLU A 617 -14.10 26.02 -9.06
N ASP A 618 -15.11 26.08 -9.92
CA ASP A 618 -15.07 26.87 -11.16
C ASP A 618 -14.96 28.39 -10.89
N ARG A 619 -15.45 28.86 -9.74
CA ARG A 619 -15.29 30.26 -9.28
C ARG A 619 -13.89 30.57 -8.76
N GLY A 620 -13.10 29.55 -8.39
CA GLY A 620 -11.67 29.67 -8.10
C GLY A 620 -11.27 30.30 -6.76
N ASP A 621 -12.21 30.61 -5.84
CA ASP A 621 -11.87 31.11 -4.50
C ASP A 621 -11.65 29.94 -3.50
N PRO A 622 -10.41 29.68 -3.04
CA PRO A 622 -10.11 28.59 -2.12
C PRO A 622 -10.83 28.69 -0.76
N VAL A 623 -11.18 29.91 -0.31
CA VAL A 623 -11.86 30.10 0.98
C VAL A 623 -13.35 29.77 0.86
N GLU A 624 -13.97 30.17 -0.25
CA GLU A 624 -15.38 29.85 -0.53
C GLU A 624 -15.57 28.34 -0.68
N ILE A 625 -14.68 27.68 -1.45
CA ILE A 625 -14.70 26.21 -1.64
C ILE A 625 -14.64 25.49 -0.29
N ALA A 626 -13.69 25.86 0.57
CA ALA A 626 -13.55 25.25 1.89
C ALA A 626 -14.81 25.43 2.76
N ARG A 627 -15.46 26.60 2.69
CA ARG A 627 -16.70 26.87 3.43
C ARG A 627 -17.86 26.02 2.90
N VAL A 628 -18.05 25.95 1.59
CA VAL A 628 -19.12 25.18 0.94
C VAL A 628 -18.99 23.70 1.27
N ILE A 629 -17.79 23.13 1.14
CA ILE A 629 -17.53 21.72 1.47
C ILE A 629 -17.86 21.46 2.95
N LYS A 630 -17.38 22.32 3.85
CA LYS A 630 -17.60 22.16 5.30
C LYS A 630 -19.07 22.23 5.69
N GLU A 631 -19.84 23.13 5.10
CA GLU A 631 -21.29 23.25 5.33
C GLU A 631 -22.06 22.05 4.77
N SER A 632 -21.73 21.63 3.54
CA SER A 632 -22.31 20.43 2.91
C SER A 632 -22.05 19.17 3.73
N VAL A 633 -20.81 18.96 4.20
CA VAL A 633 -20.45 17.81 5.06
C VAL A 633 -21.20 17.88 6.39
N LYS A 634 -21.30 19.06 7.00
CA LYS A 634 -22.04 19.24 8.27
C LYS A 634 -23.51 18.91 8.14
N GLN A 635 -24.16 19.36 7.05
CA GLN A 635 -25.57 19.09 6.80
C GLN A 635 -25.80 17.60 6.51
N SER A 636 -24.98 17.01 5.63
CA SER A 636 -25.06 15.60 5.26
C SER A 636 -24.82 14.66 6.45
N LEU A 637 -23.82 14.94 7.30
CA LEU A 637 -23.58 14.14 8.50
C LEU A 637 -24.76 14.17 9.48
N ARG A 638 -25.43 15.33 9.62
CA ARG A 638 -26.60 15.45 10.50
C ARG A 638 -27.79 14.70 9.94
N SER A 639 -28.12 14.89 8.66
CA SER A 639 -29.25 14.22 8.02
C SER A 639 -29.05 12.70 8.02
N TYR A 640 -27.88 12.21 7.62
CA TYR A 640 -27.58 10.79 7.58
C TYR A 640 -27.55 10.15 8.97
N LEU A 641 -27.09 10.85 10.00
CA LEU A 641 -27.11 10.33 11.37
C LEU A 641 -28.55 10.18 11.89
N GLU A 642 -29.44 11.13 11.62
CA GLU A 642 -30.86 10.99 11.95
C GLU A 642 -31.51 9.85 11.18
N GLU A 643 -31.22 9.74 9.88
CA GLU A 643 -31.77 8.71 9.01
C GLU A 643 -31.27 7.30 9.37
N ALA A 644 -30.00 7.16 9.73
CA ALA A 644 -29.42 5.90 10.19
C ALA A 644 -30.08 5.44 11.50
N ARG A 645 -30.33 6.36 12.44
CA ARG A 645 -31.05 6.06 13.69
C ARG A 645 -32.49 5.60 13.44
N ARG A 646 -33.21 6.27 12.52
CA ARG A 646 -34.58 5.88 12.11
C ARG A 646 -34.60 4.53 11.39
N SER A 647 -33.60 4.26 10.55
CA SER A 647 -33.51 3.00 9.81
C SER A 647 -33.27 1.83 10.77
N LEU A 648 -32.41 2.02 11.77
CA LEU A 648 -32.14 1.00 12.79
C LEU A 648 -33.36 0.72 13.68
N SER A 649 -34.19 1.73 13.98
CA SER A 649 -35.43 1.51 14.75
C SER A 649 -36.52 0.79 13.96
N ASN A 650 -36.63 1.08 12.66
CA ASN A 650 -37.68 0.51 11.81
C ASN A 650 -37.34 -0.88 11.30
N THR A 651 -36.06 -1.15 11.03
CA THR A 651 -35.60 -2.40 10.42
C THR A 651 -34.21 -2.76 10.95
N PRO A 652 -34.13 -3.41 12.13
CA PRO A 652 -32.84 -3.65 12.81
C PRO A 652 -31.89 -4.56 12.02
N GLU A 653 -32.42 -5.38 11.12
CA GLU A 653 -31.63 -6.28 10.27
C GLU A 653 -31.04 -5.60 9.02
N ARG A 654 -31.45 -4.36 8.71
CA ARG A 654 -30.98 -3.69 7.49
C ARG A 654 -29.53 -3.23 7.66
N LYS A 655 -28.65 -3.77 6.81
CA LYS A 655 -27.24 -3.34 6.75
C LYS A 655 -27.14 -1.90 6.23
N LEU A 656 -26.25 -1.13 6.85
CA LEU A 656 -25.96 0.27 6.52
C LEU A 656 -24.48 0.39 6.18
N ALA A 657 -24.16 1.09 5.09
CA ALA A 657 -22.80 1.38 4.67
C ALA A 657 -22.58 2.90 4.59
N PHE A 658 -21.40 3.36 5.00
CA PHE A 658 -21.03 4.78 4.90
C PHE A 658 -19.78 4.95 4.05
N ILE A 659 -19.88 5.79 3.02
CA ILE A 659 -18.80 6.05 2.06
C ILE A 659 -18.45 7.53 2.12
N ILE A 660 -17.17 7.85 2.30
CA ILE A 660 -16.69 9.24 2.40
C ILE A 660 -15.39 9.45 1.64
N ASP A 661 -15.32 10.55 0.89
CA ASP A 661 -14.10 10.98 0.21
C ASP A 661 -13.09 11.68 1.15
N GLY A 662 -11.80 11.56 0.84
CA GLY A 662 -10.69 12.12 1.63
C GLY A 662 -10.73 13.63 1.78
N ARG A 663 -11.21 14.38 0.78
CA ARG A 663 -11.38 15.84 0.89
C ARG A 663 -12.48 16.19 1.90
N CYS A 664 -13.62 15.52 1.83
CA CYS A 664 -14.72 15.69 2.77
C CYS A 664 -14.35 15.21 4.19
N LEU A 665 -13.59 14.12 4.28
CA LEU A 665 -13.11 13.54 5.52
C LEU A 665 -12.24 14.51 6.32
N MET A 666 -11.40 15.30 5.64
CA MET A 666 -10.59 16.34 6.29
C MET A 666 -11.45 17.28 7.13
N TYR A 667 -12.57 17.77 6.58
CA TYR A 667 -13.51 18.64 7.30
C TYR A 667 -14.35 17.86 8.31
N ALA A 668 -14.70 16.60 8.03
CA ALA A 668 -15.45 15.75 8.96
C ALA A 668 -14.65 15.42 10.23
N LEU A 669 -13.31 15.38 10.14
CA LEU A 669 -12.39 15.16 11.26
C LEU A 669 -12.22 16.40 12.16
N ASP A 670 -12.76 17.58 11.76
CA ASP A 670 -12.72 18.78 12.60
C ASP A 670 -13.33 18.51 13.99
N PRO A 671 -12.79 19.11 15.08
CA PRO A 671 -13.27 18.90 16.45
C PRO A 671 -14.78 19.11 16.65
N ALA A 672 -15.40 19.98 15.85
CA ALA A 672 -16.83 20.25 15.88
C ALA A 672 -17.70 19.16 15.23
N LEU A 673 -17.17 18.43 14.24
CA LEU A 673 -17.92 17.44 13.45
C LEU A 673 -17.54 16.00 13.78
N ARG A 674 -16.36 15.77 14.37
CA ARG A 674 -15.85 14.42 14.70
C ARG A 674 -16.81 13.56 15.51
N VAL A 675 -17.65 14.17 16.36
CA VAL A 675 -18.64 13.45 17.19
C VAL A 675 -19.77 12.90 16.33
N ASN A 676 -20.23 13.68 15.34
CA ASN A 676 -21.27 13.25 14.41
C ASN A 676 -20.72 12.20 13.44
N LEU A 677 -19.49 12.41 12.95
CA LEU A 677 -18.79 11.43 12.12
C LEU A 677 -18.70 10.09 12.85
N LEU A 678 -18.13 10.08 14.06
CA LEU A 678 -18.03 8.87 14.87
C LEU A 678 -19.41 8.26 15.14
N GLY A 679 -20.41 9.08 15.50
CA GLY A 679 -21.78 8.60 15.77
C GLY A 679 -22.40 7.87 14.58
N LEU A 680 -22.27 8.42 13.36
CA LEU A 680 -22.75 7.78 12.14
C LEU A 680 -21.95 6.50 11.83
N SER A 681 -20.62 6.58 11.86
CA SER A 681 -19.75 5.45 11.51
C SER A 681 -19.89 4.27 12.47
N LEU A 682 -20.19 4.50 13.75
CA LEU A 682 -20.44 3.41 14.71
C LEU A 682 -21.77 2.69 14.46
N ILE A 683 -22.78 3.35 13.88
CA ILE A 683 -24.08 2.75 13.54
C ILE A 683 -23.95 1.89 12.27
N CYS A 684 -23.13 2.31 11.32
CA CYS A 684 -22.91 1.58 10.08
C CYS A 684 -22.19 0.24 10.31
N HIS A 685 -22.51 -0.74 9.46
CA HIS A 685 -21.91 -2.07 9.47
C HIS A 685 -20.55 -2.05 8.76
N SER A 686 -20.48 -1.36 7.62
CA SER A 686 -19.27 -1.15 6.84
C SER A 686 -19.05 0.34 6.60
N VAL A 687 -17.78 0.73 6.57
CA VAL A 687 -17.35 2.10 6.25
C VAL A 687 -16.24 2.02 5.21
N VAL A 688 -16.36 2.82 4.15
CA VAL A 688 -15.37 2.91 3.08
C VAL A 688 -14.91 4.37 2.98
N CYS A 689 -13.63 4.60 3.25
CA CYS A 689 -13.01 5.92 3.05
C CYS A 689 -12.15 5.86 1.79
N CYS A 690 -12.41 6.76 0.85
CA CYS A 690 -11.77 6.81 -0.46
C CYS A 690 -10.81 8.00 -0.54
N ARG A 691 -9.81 7.95 -1.44
CA ARG A 691 -8.79 9.00 -1.63
C ARG A 691 -8.16 9.50 -0.32
N VAL A 692 -7.98 8.63 0.66
CA VAL A 692 -7.41 9.01 1.96
C VAL A 692 -5.90 8.99 1.95
N SER A 693 -5.28 10.01 2.54
CA SER A 693 -3.83 10.04 2.75
C SER A 693 -3.41 9.13 3.94
N PRO A 694 -2.14 8.70 4.00
CA PRO A 694 -1.63 7.92 5.14
C PRO A 694 -1.93 8.56 6.50
N LEU A 695 -1.79 9.88 6.61
CA LEU A 695 -2.09 10.62 7.83
C LEU A 695 -3.58 10.56 8.19
N GLN A 696 -4.47 10.67 7.20
CA GLN A 696 -5.92 10.55 7.40
C GLN A 696 -6.30 9.14 7.86
N LYS A 697 -5.68 8.07 7.32
CA LYS A 697 -5.90 6.69 7.79
C LYS A 697 -5.62 6.56 9.28
N ALA A 698 -4.48 7.10 9.74
CA ALA A 698 -4.10 7.12 11.14
C ALA A 698 -5.06 7.96 12.01
N GLN A 699 -5.53 9.11 11.51
CA GLN A 699 -6.49 9.97 12.22
C GLN A 699 -7.84 9.29 12.42
N VAL A 700 -8.38 8.63 11.39
CA VAL A 700 -9.63 7.84 11.49
C VAL A 700 -9.48 6.72 12.49
N THR A 701 -8.38 5.96 12.41
CA THR A 701 -8.08 4.87 13.33
C THR A 701 -7.99 5.39 14.78
N SER A 702 -7.32 6.51 15.00
CA SER A 702 -7.19 7.15 16.32
C SER A 702 -8.53 7.67 16.85
N LEU A 703 -9.39 8.21 15.99
CA LEU A 703 -10.73 8.68 16.33
C LEU A 703 -11.59 7.53 16.88
N VAL A 704 -11.62 6.40 16.16
CA VAL A 704 -12.40 5.23 16.58
C VAL A 704 -11.81 4.59 17.82
N ARG A 705 -10.48 4.43 17.88
CA ARG A 705 -9.76 3.93 19.05
C ARG A 705 -10.11 4.71 20.33
N LYS A 706 -10.09 6.05 20.27
CA LYS A 706 -10.38 6.90 21.43
C LYS A 706 -11.88 7.02 21.70
N GLY A 707 -12.70 7.02 20.66
CA GLY A 707 -14.13 7.30 20.73
C GLY A 707 -15.00 6.08 21.06
N ALA A 708 -14.74 4.93 20.41
CA ALA A 708 -15.53 3.71 20.60
C ALA A 708 -15.20 2.98 21.92
N ARG A 709 -14.01 3.22 22.48
CA ARG A 709 -13.46 2.48 23.64
C ARG A 709 -13.45 0.94 23.44
N LYS A 710 -13.37 0.50 22.19
CA LYS A 710 -13.27 -0.90 21.77
C LYS A 710 -11.89 -1.18 21.20
N ILE A 711 -11.51 -2.45 21.13
CA ILE A 711 -10.21 -2.84 20.56
C ILE A 711 -10.29 -2.72 19.04
N THR A 712 -9.27 -2.06 18.52
CA THR A 712 -9.14 -1.75 17.10
C THR A 712 -7.93 -2.46 16.55
N LEU A 713 -8.12 -3.12 15.43
CA LEU A 713 -7.07 -3.76 14.65
C LEU A 713 -6.90 -3.00 13.34
N SER A 714 -5.68 -2.83 12.88
CA SER A 714 -5.41 -2.39 11.52
C SER A 714 -4.53 -3.38 10.79
N ILE A 715 -4.80 -3.56 9.51
CA ILE A 715 -4.10 -4.48 8.61
C ILE A 715 -3.72 -3.75 7.33
N GLY A 716 -2.47 -3.95 6.89
CA GLY A 716 -1.91 -3.34 5.68
C GLY A 716 -0.62 -4.04 5.27
N ASP A 717 -0.15 -3.80 4.05
CA ASP A 717 1.07 -4.39 3.48
C ASP A 717 2.14 -3.33 3.17
N GLY A 718 1.73 -2.11 2.81
CA GLY A 718 2.63 -1.05 2.35
C GLY A 718 3.09 -0.03 3.42
N ALA A 719 4.04 0.81 2.99
CA ALA A 719 4.55 1.96 3.76
C ALA A 719 3.44 2.92 4.23
N ASN A 720 2.43 3.10 3.37
CA ASN A 720 1.30 4.00 3.59
C ASN A 720 0.43 3.60 4.78
N ASP A 721 0.51 2.34 5.20
CA ASP A 721 -0.31 1.77 6.26
C ASP A 721 0.41 1.73 7.61
N VAL A 722 1.72 1.98 7.63
CA VAL A 722 2.53 1.96 8.87
C VAL A 722 1.94 2.88 9.93
N SER A 723 1.50 4.08 9.55
CA SER A 723 0.89 5.05 10.48
C SER A 723 -0.46 4.55 11.03
N MET A 724 -1.24 3.85 10.22
CA MET A 724 -2.50 3.21 10.58
C MET A 724 -2.27 2.01 11.51
N ILE A 725 -1.28 1.16 11.20
CA ILE A 725 -0.82 -0.01 11.97
C ILE A 725 -0.35 0.40 13.37
N GLN A 726 0.41 1.48 13.45
CA GLN A 726 0.91 2.00 14.73
C GLN A 726 -0.18 2.72 15.54
N ALA A 727 -1.17 3.34 14.88
CA ALA A 727 -2.26 4.04 15.56
C ALA A 727 -3.27 3.10 16.25
N ALA A 728 -3.46 1.87 15.75
CA ALA A 728 -4.40 0.90 16.31
C ALA A 728 -3.89 0.23 17.60
N HIS A 729 -4.77 -0.53 18.27
CA HIS A 729 -4.39 -1.33 19.44
C HIS A 729 -3.57 -2.56 19.03
N VAL A 730 -3.94 -3.17 17.90
CA VAL A 730 -3.21 -4.28 17.28
C VAL A 730 -2.95 -3.92 15.83
N GLY A 731 -1.72 -4.09 15.37
CA GLY A 731 -1.30 -3.86 14.00
C GLY A 731 -0.88 -5.18 13.36
N ILE A 732 -1.43 -5.48 12.19
CA ILE A 732 -1.08 -6.65 11.39
C ILE A 732 -0.44 -6.19 10.08
N GLY A 733 0.73 -6.75 9.77
CA GLY A 733 1.39 -6.57 8.49
C GLY A 733 1.12 -7.76 7.58
N ILE A 734 0.75 -7.52 6.33
CA ILE A 734 0.73 -8.57 5.30
C ILE A 734 2.11 -8.62 4.64
N SER A 735 2.69 -9.82 4.60
CA SER A 735 3.94 -10.10 3.88
C SER A 735 3.65 -10.19 2.38
N GLY A 736 3.43 -9.03 1.75
CA GLY A 736 3.06 -8.89 0.34
C GLY A 736 4.24 -8.66 -0.60
N GLN A 737 3.91 -8.39 -1.86
CA GLN A 737 4.88 -8.00 -2.91
C GLN A 737 5.29 -6.52 -2.79
N GLU A 738 4.51 -5.67 -2.10
CA GLU A 738 4.77 -4.23 -1.85
C GLU A 738 5.66 -3.97 -0.62
N GLY A 739 6.58 -4.91 -0.31
CA GLY A 739 7.64 -4.73 0.67
C GLY A 739 7.34 -5.15 2.10
N MET A 740 8.36 -4.94 2.96
CA MET A 740 8.37 -5.44 4.34
C MET A 740 8.07 -4.35 5.38
N GLN A 741 7.73 -3.14 4.98
CA GLN A 741 7.65 -2.01 5.92
C GLN A 741 6.48 -2.13 6.91
N ALA A 742 5.29 -2.48 6.41
CA ALA A 742 4.14 -2.77 7.27
C ALA A 742 4.46 -3.94 8.21
N VAL A 743 5.08 -5.00 7.69
CA VAL A 743 5.51 -6.17 8.48
C VAL A 743 6.47 -5.78 9.59
N MET A 744 7.50 -4.97 9.29
CA MET A 744 8.48 -4.53 10.29
C MET A 744 7.86 -3.66 11.40
N ALA A 745 6.87 -2.84 11.05
CA ALA A 745 6.15 -1.95 11.97
C ALA A 745 4.93 -2.59 12.66
N SER A 746 4.59 -3.83 12.32
CA SER A 746 3.42 -4.57 12.84
C SER A 746 3.72 -5.39 14.09
N ASP A 747 2.67 -5.71 14.84
CA ASP A 747 2.71 -6.59 16.01
C ASP A 747 2.65 -8.07 15.60
N PHE A 748 1.89 -8.37 14.54
CA PHE A 748 1.77 -9.69 13.92
C PHE A 748 1.95 -9.57 12.41
N ALA A 749 2.59 -10.54 11.79
CA ALA A 749 2.73 -10.62 10.35
C ALA A 749 2.08 -11.91 9.83
N ILE A 750 1.28 -11.80 8.77
CA ILE A 750 0.65 -12.92 8.08
C ILE A 750 0.88 -12.78 6.57
N ALA A 751 0.84 -13.89 5.82
CA ALA A 751 1.12 -13.83 4.39
C ALA A 751 -0.11 -13.45 3.54
N GLN A 752 -1.32 -13.77 4.00
CA GLN A 752 -2.57 -13.52 3.29
C GLN A 752 -3.67 -13.08 4.25
N PHE A 753 -4.64 -12.32 3.74
CA PHE A 753 -5.76 -11.79 4.51
C PHE A 753 -6.66 -12.91 5.10
N ARG A 754 -6.81 -14.06 4.41
CA ARG A 754 -7.67 -15.17 4.89
C ARG A 754 -7.27 -15.71 6.26
N TYR A 755 -5.97 -15.69 6.59
CA TYR A 755 -5.45 -16.17 7.87
C TYR A 755 -5.87 -15.30 9.06
N LEU A 756 -6.44 -14.13 8.81
CA LEU A 756 -7.03 -13.28 9.85
C LEU A 756 -8.16 -14.01 10.60
N THR A 757 -8.90 -14.89 9.91
CA THR A 757 -9.95 -15.71 10.53
C THR A 757 -9.39 -16.59 11.64
N ASP A 758 -8.35 -17.37 11.33
CA ASP A 758 -7.72 -18.28 12.29
C ASP A 758 -7.00 -17.51 13.39
N LEU A 759 -6.28 -16.43 13.03
CA LEU A 759 -5.55 -15.61 13.99
C LEU A 759 -6.48 -14.99 15.04
N LEU A 760 -7.66 -14.47 14.66
CA LEU A 760 -8.58 -13.83 15.59
C LEU A 760 -9.50 -14.84 16.30
N LEU A 761 -10.18 -15.70 15.54
CA LEU A 761 -11.25 -16.54 16.07
C LEU A 761 -10.73 -17.77 16.80
N VAL A 762 -9.56 -18.28 16.42
CA VAL A 762 -8.91 -19.43 17.07
C VAL A 762 -7.88 -18.93 18.08
N HIS A 763 -6.77 -18.35 17.60
CA HIS A 763 -5.65 -17.97 18.48
C HIS A 763 -5.99 -16.84 19.43
N GLY A 764 -6.62 -15.77 18.94
CA GLY A 764 -7.02 -14.63 19.77
C GLY A 764 -8.02 -15.03 20.85
N ARG A 765 -9.09 -15.73 20.47
CA ARG A 765 -10.11 -16.21 21.42
C ARG A 765 -9.51 -17.17 22.46
N TRP A 766 -8.69 -18.14 22.05
CA TRP A 766 -8.05 -19.08 22.98
C TRP A 766 -7.07 -18.38 23.91
N SER A 767 -6.25 -17.46 23.40
CA SER A 767 -5.31 -16.68 24.21
C SER A 767 -6.05 -15.88 25.27
N TYR A 768 -7.11 -15.16 24.88
CA TYR A 768 -7.95 -14.41 25.81
C TYR A 768 -8.56 -15.31 26.90
N LEU A 769 -9.21 -16.41 26.54
CA LEU A 769 -9.84 -17.31 27.49
C LEU A 769 -8.84 -17.98 28.45
N ARG A 770 -7.67 -18.39 27.94
CA ARG A 770 -6.60 -19.01 28.74
C ARG A 770 -6.05 -18.01 29.75
N LEU A 771 -5.73 -16.79 29.32
CA LEU A 771 -5.20 -15.73 30.19
C LEU A 771 -6.22 -15.31 31.25
N CYS A 772 -7.50 -15.16 30.90
CA CYS A 772 -8.54 -14.87 31.89
C CYS A 772 -8.66 -15.98 32.94
N LYS A 773 -8.61 -17.26 32.55
CA LYS A 773 -8.66 -18.39 33.49
C LYS A 773 -7.46 -18.39 34.43
N VAL A 774 -6.25 -18.12 33.93
CA VAL A 774 -5.04 -18.04 34.76
C VAL A 774 -5.13 -16.89 35.75
N CYS A 775 -5.52 -15.69 35.29
CA CYS A 775 -5.69 -14.53 36.17
C CYS A 775 -6.73 -14.80 37.28
N LEU A 776 -7.79 -15.55 36.97
CA LEU A 776 -8.81 -15.95 37.95
C LEU A 776 -8.30 -17.02 38.93
N TRP A 777 -7.42 -17.93 38.50
CA TRP A 777 -6.84 -18.96 39.37
C TRP A 777 -5.85 -18.41 40.38
N PHE A 778 -5.16 -17.32 40.04
CA PHE A 778 -4.23 -16.62 40.94
C PHE A 778 -4.93 -15.62 41.88
N ARG A 779 -6.23 -15.37 41.68
CA ARG A 779 -7.07 -14.60 42.59
C ARG A 779 -7.63 -15.51 43.66
#